data_AF-A0A357LYG9-F1
#
_entry.id   AF-A0A357LYG9-F1
#
_cell.length_a   1.000
_cell.length_b   1.000
_cell.length_c   1.000
_cell.angle_alpha   90.00
_cell.angle_beta   90.00
_cell.angle_gamma   90.00
#
_symmetry.space_group_name_H-M   'P 1'
#
loop_
_entity.id
_entity.type
_entity.pdbx_description
1 polymer ?
#
loop_
_entity_poly.entity_id
_entity_poly.type
_entity_poly.pdbx_seq_one_letter_code
_entity_poly.pdbx_strand_id
1 'polypeptide(L)'
;MRIKILTASLLLSALAACSGNKDSTRNTTPPVDTVKLNGYVSATTESARVTSVELDYEGQPQREVDQDSGDTVFSGYYTASTDTGRYEVSLDSEAAGTPVLLIATNENGNATSICQLPSGCGSTSWQNPFSLETDFQIRAAVGEAAEGMRININWITDLASSLANTVYIDVNGDGETETNKTGFYSEYSIEISNRHIDELLNISDVISVIPVMPSDISQNTELAGNLLTEGIYYGALIAGIQKIAFDENQTYTETIDELASEFLANGGQLYEKDNSSPRLTLFRIYSAAAAVLDDNITTLRNNNAQVLEEADQVSSDLHALMDSMVNGRLSDVQIDVPEFLSSWNSNIEEAKLFIDDLNERFLNFKGDDPDKESFIPGNFADELEVYFDGHTEYFDSVKPNLDAAMLRILDATTYFVSCLNDDDGQVGCNSDLHQSGFVWNSTAETLTVDGDLTLSLEPASINPALESDNEFFGFDIFTEGSLSMPATAESAAVNLTWVTENNSLDEEEIPHIRLIYGDTYAQPPSFNVQEPQGVDVAWPSLSFDPVTINGETHELEILFETSLFGVDDPYNDTYERRYNPTAVVFWVRTFGETQDEVTVNGETVPLANQSALVSEISTVNGSAFYPDSKWPEFDNFFVPRPDDELVFEVDDMMTLYLSTETVNRGDDENPDNVTVEYVDFDVEGNALVRIRVYPPASGVTEIQTCTLESAANPANREVITCGDRIQLSGENDLDTFLSDGYAEGTINLQEVPAHGAYAIDMSSLENADGTLPTLPRNQLIGPFDGTLSPDNVYRLGINNLFFSATNSMVDEAENRLVPTIVQGNLVRRVKDYFEATVIFGYDYDYLVSSVAAGEDAQSFTVGYSITYDEETGFNAEIGTLVVYRSGVTMFGGNESIGLASTSRVEYELGNDAPSCGAYNRDENVSTGDCEAVAYLTYRGTLMATIREEREGVYIVRFVDGTWTMLGEG
;
A
#
# COMPACT_ATOMS: atom_id res chain seq x y z
N MET A 1 16.44 21.94 -16.77
CA MET A 1 15.31 20.97 -16.78
C MET A 1 14.12 21.61 -16.02
N ARG A 2 12.96 21.01 -15.74
CA ARG A 2 12.16 19.86 -16.27
C ARG A 2 12.79 18.92 -17.32
N ILE A 3 12.56 17.62 -17.11
CA ILE A 3 12.80 16.50 -18.04
C ILE A 3 11.44 16.15 -18.66
N LYS A 4 11.19 16.09 -19.98
CA LYS A 4 11.95 16.43 -21.20
C LYS A 4 12.79 15.34 -21.90
N ILE A 5 13.15 14.24 -21.25
CA ILE A 5 13.62 12.99 -21.91
C ILE A 5 12.43 12.27 -22.55
N LEU A 6 12.00 12.87 -23.66
CA LEU A 6 11.60 12.34 -24.95
C LEU A 6 10.99 10.92 -25.14
N THR A 7 11.05 9.98 -24.22
CA THR A 7 10.11 8.83 -24.16
C THR A 7 8.93 9.04 -23.20
N ALA A 8 8.89 10.22 -22.59
CA ALA A 8 7.64 10.85 -22.14
C ALA A 8 6.61 11.12 -23.27
N SER A 9 6.95 10.78 -24.53
CA SER A 9 6.19 11.07 -25.74
C SER A 9 5.48 9.86 -26.36
N LEU A 10 5.78 8.63 -25.92
CA LEU A 10 5.28 7.39 -26.53
C LEU A 10 4.58 6.43 -25.55
N LEU A 11 4.79 6.57 -24.24
CA LEU A 11 4.10 5.79 -23.18
C LEU A 11 3.39 6.67 -22.13
N LEU A 12 3.54 8.00 -22.21
CA LEU A 12 3.10 8.95 -21.17
C LEU A 12 1.85 9.75 -21.55
N SER A 13 1.22 9.47 -22.70
CA SER A 13 -0.13 9.95 -23.04
C SER A 13 -1.23 9.34 -22.16
N ALA A 14 -0.97 8.23 -21.48
CA ALA A 14 -1.91 7.51 -20.61
C ALA A 14 -2.07 8.08 -19.17
N LEU A 15 -1.39 9.17 -18.82
CA LEU A 15 -1.26 9.66 -17.43
C LEU A 15 -2.06 10.93 -17.10
N ALA A 16 -3.25 11.12 -17.69
CA ALA A 16 -4.10 12.29 -17.43
C ALA A 16 -5.63 12.04 -17.46
N ALA A 17 -6.17 11.12 -16.64
CA ALA A 17 -7.60 11.04 -16.24
C ALA A 17 -7.84 9.98 -15.13
N CYS A 18 -8.30 10.33 -13.91
CA CYS A 18 -8.30 9.47 -12.67
C CYS A 18 -9.71 9.00 -12.15
N SER A 19 -9.80 8.27 -10.98
CA SER A 19 -10.97 7.98 -10.03
C SER A 19 -11.87 6.68 -10.08
N GLY A 20 -12.25 6.06 -8.90
CA GLY A 20 -13.53 5.35 -8.43
C GLY A 20 -13.90 3.76 -8.23
N ASN A 21 -13.04 2.71 -8.15
CA ASN A 21 -13.30 1.22 -7.86
C ASN A 21 -12.05 0.23 -7.78
N LYS A 22 -12.17 -1.03 -7.25
CA LYS A 22 -11.11 -1.85 -6.54
C LYS A 22 -10.94 -3.36 -6.90
N ASP A 23 -9.88 -4.01 -6.37
CA ASP A 23 -9.98 -5.19 -5.44
C ASP A 23 -8.61 -5.77 -5.00
N SER A 24 -8.36 -5.96 -3.69
CA SER A 24 -7.13 -6.61 -3.20
C SER A 24 -7.30 -7.31 -1.84
N THR A 25 -6.63 -8.46 -1.67
CA THR A 25 -6.52 -9.17 -0.38
C THR A 25 -5.05 -9.31 0.02
N ARG A 26 -4.73 -8.97 1.27
CA ARG A 26 -3.36 -8.95 1.81
C ARG A 26 -3.22 -10.01 2.91
N ASN A 27 -2.29 -10.95 2.73
CA ASN A 27 -1.97 -11.96 3.76
C ASN A 27 -1.03 -11.37 4.82
N THR A 28 -1.38 -11.51 6.10
CA THR A 28 -0.47 -11.32 7.23
C THR A 28 -0.32 -12.64 7.99
N THR A 29 0.92 -13.10 8.17
CA THR A 29 1.24 -14.27 9.00
C THR A 29 1.94 -13.78 10.27
N PRO A 30 1.49 -14.14 11.48
CA PRO A 30 2.13 -13.64 12.71
C PRO A 30 3.55 -14.21 12.91
N PRO A 31 4.49 -13.40 13.44
CA PRO A 31 5.84 -13.87 13.79
C PRO A 31 5.85 -14.79 15.02
N VAL A 32 6.99 -15.44 15.25
CA VAL A 32 7.10 -16.65 16.11
C VAL A 32 7.87 -16.41 17.42
N ASP A 33 8.62 -15.30 17.52
CA ASP A 33 9.47 -14.96 18.67
C ASP A 33 9.00 -13.64 19.34
N THR A 34 9.04 -13.58 20.68
CA THR A 34 8.60 -12.42 21.48
C THR A 34 9.53 -12.14 22.66
N VAL A 35 9.61 -10.87 23.07
CA VAL A 35 10.26 -10.43 24.32
C VAL A 35 9.21 -10.12 25.40
N LYS A 36 9.61 -9.96 26.66
CA LYS A 36 8.72 -9.76 27.80
C LYS A 36 8.98 -8.46 28.57
N LEU A 37 7.92 -7.68 28.74
CA LEU A 37 7.86 -6.49 29.58
C LEU A 37 7.08 -6.80 30.87
N ASN A 38 7.44 -6.17 31.98
CA ASN A 38 6.75 -6.35 33.26
C ASN A 38 6.54 -5.01 33.98
N GLY A 39 5.63 -4.96 34.94
CA GLY A 39 5.42 -3.72 35.69
C GLY A 39 4.24 -3.77 36.65
N TYR A 40 3.78 -2.60 37.05
CA TYR A 40 2.66 -2.41 37.97
C TYR A 40 1.68 -1.35 37.46
N VAL A 41 0.38 -1.64 37.51
CA VAL A 41 -0.71 -0.70 37.23
C VAL A 41 -1.17 -0.05 38.55
N SER A 42 -0.84 1.22 38.75
CA SER A 42 -1.08 2.01 39.98
C SER A 42 -0.74 1.28 41.30
N ALA A 43 0.18 0.31 41.23
CA ALA A 43 0.58 -0.62 42.30
C ALA A 43 -0.54 -1.39 43.02
N THR A 44 -1.79 -1.28 42.56
CA THR A 44 -2.99 -1.77 43.27
C THR A 44 -4.16 -2.11 42.35
N THR A 45 -4.03 -1.92 41.04
CA THR A 45 -5.14 -2.12 40.11
C THR A 45 -5.19 -3.57 39.64
N GLU A 46 -6.20 -4.32 40.08
CA GLU A 46 -6.49 -5.70 39.64
C GLU A 46 -7.38 -5.70 38.40
N SER A 47 -7.14 -6.63 37.47
CA SER A 47 -7.96 -6.88 36.27
C SER A 47 -8.09 -5.71 35.27
N ALA A 48 -7.13 -4.77 35.24
CA ALA A 48 -6.97 -3.87 34.10
C ALA A 48 -6.34 -4.63 32.92
N ARG A 49 -6.85 -4.41 31.70
CA ARG A 49 -6.22 -4.89 30.46
C ARG A 49 -4.97 -4.06 30.24
N VAL A 50 -3.80 -4.70 30.14
CA VAL A 50 -2.54 -4.02 29.80
C VAL A 50 -2.13 -4.48 28.41
N THR A 51 -2.06 -3.56 27.45
CA THR A 51 -1.62 -3.81 26.07
C THR A 51 -0.28 -3.14 25.83
N SER A 52 0.66 -3.86 25.20
CA SER A 52 1.87 -3.29 24.61
C SER A 52 1.57 -2.89 23.17
N VAL A 53 1.61 -1.58 22.90
CA VAL A 53 1.24 -1.01 21.61
C VAL A 53 2.50 -0.47 20.93
N GLU A 54 2.77 -0.98 19.75
CA GLU A 54 3.81 -0.45 18.87
C GLU A 54 3.35 0.86 18.25
N LEU A 55 4.31 1.77 18.04
CA LEU A 55 4.05 3.00 17.32
C LEU A 55 4.12 2.74 15.82
N ASP A 56 3.21 3.35 15.05
CA ASP A 56 3.36 3.44 13.60
C ASP A 56 4.46 4.46 13.20
N TYR A 57 4.63 4.63 11.89
CA TYR A 57 5.58 5.59 11.30
C TYR A 57 5.21 7.06 11.56
N GLU A 58 4.01 7.33 12.07
CA GLU A 58 3.53 8.65 12.50
C GLU A 58 3.87 8.93 13.97
N GLY A 59 4.40 7.91 14.69
CA GLY A 59 4.59 7.95 16.13
C GLY A 59 3.25 7.88 16.88
N GLN A 60 2.21 7.27 16.31
CA GLN A 60 0.91 7.08 16.95
C GLN A 60 0.71 5.61 17.40
N PRO A 61 -0.05 5.37 18.49
CA PRO A 61 -0.36 4.02 18.94
C PRO A 61 -1.35 3.35 17.99
N GLN A 62 -0.94 2.22 17.39
CA GLN A 62 -1.77 1.49 16.46
C GLN A 62 -3.06 0.92 17.09
N ARG A 63 -4.08 0.78 16.24
CA ARG A 63 -5.39 0.24 16.58
C ARG A 63 -5.84 -0.77 15.53
N GLU A 64 -6.57 -1.79 15.98
CA GLU A 64 -7.15 -2.84 15.15
C GLU A 64 -8.63 -3.01 15.45
N VAL A 65 -9.40 -3.54 14.50
CA VAL A 65 -10.81 -3.91 14.74
C VAL A 65 -10.83 -5.34 15.27
N ASP A 66 -11.37 -5.52 16.47
CA ASP A 66 -11.57 -6.83 17.07
C ASP A 66 -12.56 -7.64 16.20
N GLN A 67 -12.13 -8.80 15.70
CA GLN A 67 -12.94 -9.60 14.76
C GLN A 67 -14.16 -10.26 15.41
N ASP A 68 -14.17 -10.41 16.74
CA ASP A 68 -15.28 -11.02 17.49
C ASP A 68 -16.29 -9.96 17.98
N SER A 69 -15.86 -8.74 18.31
CA SER A 69 -16.74 -7.67 18.82
C SER A 69 -17.07 -6.56 17.81
N GLY A 70 -16.21 -6.32 16.82
CA GLY A 70 -16.30 -5.19 15.90
C GLY A 70 -15.82 -3.85 16.47
N ASP A 71 -15.30 -3.82 17.71
CA ASP A 71 -14.80 -2.61 18.35
C ASP A 71 -13.34 -2.31 17.98
N THR A 72 -12.97 -1.03 17.92
CA THR A 72 -11.59 -0.61 17.67
C THR A 72 -10.75 -0.65 18.96
N VAL A 73 -9.95 -1.70 19.11
CA VAL A 73 -9.01 -1.90 20.22
C VAL A 73 -7.60 -1.41 19.86
N PHE A 74 -6.71 -1.25 20.84
CA PHE A 74 -5.28 -1.06 20.58
C PHE A 74 -4.66 -2.37 20.09
N SER A 75 -3.85 -2.32 19.03
CA SER A 75 -3.20 -3.52 18.52
C SER A 75 -2.02 -3.95 19.40
N GLY A 76 -1.69 -5.23 19.32
CA GLY A 76 -0.54 -5.82 20.00
C GLY A 76 -0.91 -6.75 21.18
N TYR A 77 0.12 -7.32 21.80
CA TYR A 77 -0.06 -8.29 22.88
C TYR A 77 -0.69 -7.64 24.12
N TYR A 78 -1.64 -8.34 24.73
CA TYR A 78 -2.29 -7.89 25.95
C TYR A 78 -2.29 -8.94 27.05
N THR A 79 -2.40 -8.46 28.29
CA THR A 79 -2.46 -9.25 29.52
C THR A 79 -3.44 -8.60 30.50
N ALA A 80 -3.64 -9.20 31.68
CA ALA A 80 -4.42 -8.60 32.76
C ALA A 80 -3.55 -8.41 34.02
N SER A 81 -3.71 -7.28 34.71
CA SER A 81 -3.01 -7.03 35.97
C SER A 81 -3.54 -7.91 37.12
N THR A 82 -2.64 -8.36 38.00
CA THR A 82 -2.97 -9.20 39.16
C THR A 82 -3.59 -8.42 40.32
N ASP A 83 -4.05 -9.13 41.34
CA ASP A 83 -4.45 -8.65 42.69
C ASP A 83 -3.48 -7.66 43.37
N THR A 84 -2.26 -7.61 42.88
CA THR A 84 -1.10 -6.85 43.36
C THR A 84 -0.67 -5.77 42.36
N GLY A 85 -1.52 -5.47 41.37
CA GLY A 85 -1.26 -4.55 40.27
C GLY A 85 -0.22 -5.02 39.25
N ARG A 86 0.43 -6.17 39.46
CA ARG A 86 1.55 -6.62 38.63
C ARG A 86 1.05 -7.13 37.28
N TYR A 87 1.81 -6.87 36.22
CA TYR A 87 1.59 -7.49 34.91
C TYR A 87 2.90 -8.06 34.33
N GLU A 88 2.73 -8.94 33.34
CA GLU A 88 3.78 -9.42 32.43
C GLU A 88 3.12 -9.56 31.05
N VAL A 89 3.61 -8.82 30.06
CA VAL A 89 3.08 -8.75 28.69
C VAL A 89 4.19 -9.08 27.70
N SER A 90 3.84 -9.74 26.61
CA SER A 90 4.77 -9.94 25.49
C SER A 90 4.90 -8.66 24.66
N LEU A 91 5.95 -8.56 23.86
CA LEU A 91 6.14 -7.60 22.77
C LEU A 91 6.78 -8.38 21.61
N ASP A 92 6.62 -7.93 20.37
CA ASP A 92 7.36 -8.53 19.25
C ASP A 92 8.88 -8.46 19.50
N SER A 93 9.61 -9.50 19.07
CA SER A 93 11.06 -9.48 19.08
C SER A 93 11.66 -8.46 18.10
N GLU A 94 10.94 -8.09 17.04
CA GLU A 94 11.36 -7.05 16.08
C GLU A 94 11.18 -5.63 16.64
N ALA A 95 10.22 -5.42 17.56
CA ALA A 95 10.02 -4.18 18.31
C ALA A 95 10.93 -4.04 19.56
N ALA A 96 11.85 -4.97 19.78
CA ALA A 96 12.87 -4.82 20.82
C ALA A 96 13.92 -3.79 20.37
N GLY A 97 14.12 -2.75 21.18
CA GLY A 97 15.00 -1.61 20.86
C GLY A 97 14.30 -0.44 20.18
N THR A 98 12.97 -0.47 20.01
CA THR A 98 12.17 0.66 19.52
C THR A 98 11.33 1.29 20.64
N PRO A 99 10.73 2.48 20.42
CA PRO A 99 9.80 3.06 21.38
C PRO A 99 8.47 2.30 21.41
N VAL A 100 7.89 2.15 22.60
CA VAL A 100 6.66 1.37 22.83
C VAL A 100 5.77 2.08 23.85
N LEU A 101 4.45 2.01 23.64
CA LEU A 101 3.45 2.54 24.55
C LEU A 101 2.74 1.41 25.30
N LEU A 102 2.75 1.47 26.64
CA LEU A 102 2.04 0.54 27.51
C LEU A 102 0.75 1.23 27.98
N ILE A 103 -0.40 0.65 27.65
CA ILE A 103 -1.72 1.21 27.98
C ILE A 103 -2.46 0.26 28.90
N ALA A 104 -2.96 0.77 30.04
CA ALA A 104 -3.87 0.03 30.92
C ALA A 104 -5.30 0.57 30.79
N THR A 105 -6.27 -0.29 30.45
CA THR A 105 -7.68 0.07 30.24
C THR A 105 -8.67 -0.76 31.08
N ASN A 106 -9.91 -0.26 31.19
CA ASN A 106 -11.04 -0.95 31.85
C ASN A 106 -12.26 -1.12 30.93
N GLU A 107 -12.04 -1.39 29.64
CA GLU A 107 -13.10 -1.62 28.63
C GLU A 107 -14.18 -2.61 29.11
N ASN A 108 -13.76 -3.67 29.81
CA ASN A 108 -14.63 -4.73 30.31
C ASN A 108 -15.33 -4.44 31.65
N GLY A 109 -15.10 -3.27 32.27
CA GLY A 109 -15.71 -2.87 33.55
C GLY A 109 -15.33 -3.74 34.76
N ASN A 110 -14.25 -4.53 34.65
CA ASN A 110 -13.81 -5.49 35.66
C ASN A 110 -12.63 -5.00 36.51
N ALA A 111 -11.95 -3.93 36.10
CA ALA A 111 -10.79 -3.41 36.82
C ALA A 111 -11.21 -2.78 38.16
N THR A 112 -10.41 -3.05 39.20
CA THR A 112 -10.62 -2.48 40.54
C THR A 112 -9.31 -2.00 41.12
N SER A 113 -9.34 -0.99 41.99
CA SER A 113 -8.16 -0.48 42.69
C SER A 113 -8.38 -0.55 44.21
N ILE A 114 -7.31 -0.78 44.97
CA ILE A 114 -7.38 -0.86 46.44
C ILE A 114 -7.51 0.53 47.05
N CYS A 115 -8.52 0.70 47.92
CA CYS A 115 -8.74 1.94 48.64
C CYS A 115 -7.60 2.25 49.63
N GLN A 116 -6.82 3.30 49.33
CA GLN A 116 -5.68 3.72 50.15
C GLN A 116 -6.07 4.59 51.36
N LEU A 117 -7.28 5.15 51.38
CA LEU A 117 -7.76 6.04 52.43
C LEU A 117 -8.24 5.28 53.68
N PRO A 118 -7.67 5.51 54.88
CA PRO A 118 -8.16 4.90 56.12
C PRO A 118 -9.56 5.36 56.52
N SER A 119 -10.00 6.51 56.03
CA SER A 119 -11.39 6.99 56.13
C SER A 119 -12.38 6.24 55.23
N GLY A 120 -11.89 5.46 54.26
CA GLY A 120 -12.67 4.88 53.16
C GLY A 120 -12.70 5.76 51.91
N CYS A 121 -13.07 5.11 50.80
CA CYS A 121 -13.16 5.60 49.44
C CYS A 121 -14.63 5.57 49.03
N GLY A 122 -15.38 6.63 49.35
CA GLY A 122 -16.84 6.65 49.20
C GLY A 122 -17.54 5.60 50.07
N SER A 123 -18.11 4.56 49.44
CA SER A 123 -18.75 3.43 50.11
C SER A 123 -17.80 2.28 50.46
N THR A 124 -16.60 2.27 49.87
CA THR A 124 -15.58 1.22 50.08
C THR A 124 -14.72 1.55 51.29
N SER A 125 -14.49 0.57 52.16
CA SER A 125 -13.57 0.74 53.30
C SER A 125 -12.11 0.61 52.87
N TRP A 126 -11.21 1.20 53.65
CA TRP A 126 -9.75 1.01 53.55
C TRP A 126 -9.34 -0.45 53.29
N GLN A 127 -8.33 -0.64 52.43
CA GLN A 127 -7.80 -1.94 51.98
C GLN A 127 -8.77 -2.85 51.20
N ASN A 128 -10.02 -2.43 50.93
CA ASN A 128 -10.91 -3.15 50.01
C ASN A 128 -10.85 -2.55 48.59
N PRO A 129 -11.09 -3.37 47.55
CA PRO A 129 -11.18 -2.89 46.17
C PRO A 129 -12.44 -2.03 45.95
N PHE A 130 -12.29 -0.99 45.13
CA PHE A 130 -13.39 -0.26 44.48
C PHE A 130 -13.26 -0.40 42.96
N SER A 131 -14.38 -0.47 42.24
CA SER A 131 -14.38 -0.52 40.78
C SER A 131 -13.86 0.79 40.20
N LEU A 132 -12.99 0.69 39.19
CA LEU A 132 -12.65 1.80 38.32
C LEU A 132 -13.76 2.01 37.29
N GLU A 133 -13.77 3.20 36.70
CA GLU A 133 -14.70 3.62 35.66
C GLU A 133 -14.39 2.89 34.34
N THR A 134 -15.38 2.71 33.45
CA THR A 134 -15.20 1.96 32.17
C THR A 134 -14.36 2.71 31.13
N ASP A 135 -14.25 4.03 31.29
CA ASP A 135 -13.41 4.94 30.50
C ASP A 135 -11.99 5.10 31.09
N PHE A 136 -11.66 4.38 32.17
CA PHE A 136 -10.32 4.38 32.73
C PHE A 136 -9.29 3.93 31.69
N GLN A 137 -8.39 4.85 31.35
CA GLN A 137 -7.21 4.63 30.52
C GLN A 137 -6.05 5.41 31.12
N ILE A 138 -4.89 4.76 31.30
CA ILE A 138 -3.63 5.40 31.68
C ILE A 138 -2.46 4.76 30.92
N ARG A 139 -1.39 5.55 30.70
CA ARG A 139 -0.30 5.22 29.78
C ARG A 139 1.07 5.25 30.46
N ALA A 140 2.04 4.61 29.82
CA ALA A 140 3.46 4.78 30.07
C ALA A 140 4.22 4.55 28.75
N ALA A 141 5.10 5.48 28.38
CA ALA A 141 5.91 5.39 27.17
C ALA A 141 7.37 5.16 27.53
N VAL A 142 8.06 4.33 26.74
CA VAL A 142 9.52 4.11 26.84
C VAL A 142 10.19 4.32 25.49
N GLY A 143 11.37 4.95 25.48
CA GLY A 143 12.10 5.21 24.24
C GLY A 143 12.76 3.97 23.63
N GLU A 144 13.20 3.03 24.46
CA GLU A 144 13.83 1.77 24.04
C GLU A 144 13.27 0.60 24.88
N ALA A 145 12.48 -0.28 24.28
CA ALA A 145 11.94 -1.46 24.97
C ALA A 145 12.94 -2.64 24.99
N ALA A 146 13.15 -3.27 26.15
CA ALA A 146 14.10 -4.38 26.32
C ALA A 146 13.55 -5.56 27.13
N GLU A 147 14.07 -6.77 26.87
CA GLU A 147 13.71 -8.00 27.58
C GLU A 147 13.86 -7.86 29.11
N GLY A 148 12.76 -8.09 29.84
CA GLY A 148 12.71 -7.99 31.29
C GLY A 148 12.63 -6.57 31.85
N MET A 149 12.53 -5.54 31.00
CA MET A 149 12.38 -4.14 31.43
C MET A 149 11.14 -3.97 32.31
N ARG A 150 11.27 -3.14 33.36
CA ARG A 150 10.14 -2.75 34.22
C ARG A 150 9.56 -1.42 33.74
N ILE A 151 8.25 -1.38 33.53
CA ILE A 151 7.50 -0.20 33.11
C ILE A 151 6.26 -0.06 34.00
N ASN A 152 6.28 0.88 34.94
CA ASN A 152 5.10 1.21 35.74
C ASN A 152 4.06 1.96 34.88
N ILE A 153 2.77 1.73 35.14
CA ILE A 153 1.67 2.44 34.48
C ILE A 153 0.82 3.08 35.58
N ASN A 154 0.80 4.41 35.68
CA ASN A 154 0.05 5.17 36.67
C ASN A 154 -0.13 6.62 36.20
N TRP A 155 -0.88 7.45 36.94
CA TRP A 155 -1.13 8.85 36.55
C TRP A 155 0.13 9.69 36.33
N ILE A 156 1.26 9.34 36.97
CA ILE A 156 2.52 10.07 36.81
C ILE A 156 3.19 9.74 35.46
N THR A 157 3.19 8.46 35.06
CA THR A 157 3.69 8.05 33.74
C THR A 157 2.73 8.45 32.62
N ASP A 158 1.45 8.63 32.94
CA ASP A 158 0.44 9.12 32.00
C ASP A 158 0.64 10.62 31.69
N LEU A 159 1.02 11.43 32.68
CA LEU A 159 1.47 12.81 32.45
C LEU A 159 2.75 12.87 31.60
N ALA A 160 3.72 11.97 31.84
CA ALA A 160 4.93 11.89 31.02
C ALA A 160 4.59 11.50 29.57
N SER A 161 3.74 10.50 29.37
CA SER A 161 3.21 10.11 28.06
C SER A 161 2.46 11.25 27.37
N SER A 162 1.66 12.00 28.13
CA SER A 162 0.91 13.15 27.62
C SER A 162 1.83 14.27 27.18
N LEU A 163 2.92 14.55 27.93
CA LEU A 163 3.94 15.52 27.53
C LEU A 163 4.69 15.06 26.27
N ALA A 164 5.06 13.77 26.20
CA ALA A 164 5.78 13.19 25.06
C ALA A 164 4.98 13.33 23.75
N ASN A 165 3.65 13.26 23.83
CA ASN A 165 2.73 13.43 22.71
C ASN A 165 2.30 14.88 22.44
N THR A 166 2.88 15.87 23.13
CA THR A 166 2.46 17.29 23.04
C THR A 166 3.63 18.26 22.96
N VAL A 167 4.82 17.81 22.51
CA VAL A 167 6.03 18.64 22.32
C VAL A 167 5.92 19.56 21.08
N TYR A 168 4.81 20.29 20.99
CA TYR A 168 4.61 21.50 20.19
C TYR A 168 4.08 22.64 21.06
N ILE A 169 4.83 22.96 22.12
CA ILE A 169 4.63 24.20 22.87
C ILE A 169 5.46 25.28 22.18
N ASP A 170 4.82 26.10 21.32
CA ASP A 170 5.48 27.27 20.77
C ASP A 170 5.80 28.26 21.90
N VAL A 171 7.10 28.43 22.19
CA VAL A 171 7.57 29.27 23.29
C VAL A 171 7.46 30.78 22.96
N ASN A 172 6.87 31.16 21.80
CA ASN A 172 6.78 32.53 21.32
C ASN A 172 5.49 33.32 21.67
N GLY A 173 4.66 32.82 22.58
CA GLY A 173 3.92 33.70 23.50
C GLY A 173 2.82 34.61 22.92
N ASP A 174 2.25 34.30 21.76
CA ASP A 174 0.92 34.76 21.36
C ASP A 174 -0.14 33.78 21.86
N GLY A 175 -0.83 34.17 22.94
CA GLY A 175 -1.84 33.34 23.62
C GLY A 175 -3.17 33.16 22.87
N GLU A 176 -3.12 32.91 21.56
CA GLU A 176 -4.21 32.30 20.81
C GLU A 176 -4.15 30.79 21.10
N THR A 177 -5.18 30.25 21.77
CA THR A 177 -5.32 28.81 21.95
C THR A 177 -5.72 28.18 20.62
N GLU A 178 -4.75 27.83 19.79
CA GLU A 178 -4.96 26.76 18.81
C GLU A 178 -5.37 25.50 19.58
N THR A 179 -6.36 24.77 19.04
CA THR A 179 -6.77 23.47 19.56
C THR A 179 -5.57 22.55 19.68
N ASN A 180 -5.48 21.76 20.76
CA ASN A 180 -4.38 20.83 21.03
C ASN A 180 -4.07 20.00 19.78
N LYS A 181 -2.99 20.38 19.09
CA LYS A 181 -2.51 19.68 17.90
C LYS A 181 -1.96 18.31 18.30
N THR A 182 -2.30 17.27 17.55
CA THR A 182 -1.75 15.91 17.75
C THR A 182 -0.24 15.96 17.55
N GLY A 183 0.49 15.82 18.66
CA GLY A 183 1.92 15.53 18.60
C GLY A 183 2.14 14.04 18.37
N PHE A 184 3.40 13.64 18.25
CA PHE A 184 3.81 12.27 17.99
C PHE A 184 4.78 11.79 19.06
N TYR A 185 4.75 10.48 19.34
CA TYR A 185 5.74 9.85 20.19
C TYR A 185 7.04 9.62 19.40
N SER A 186 8.16 10.04 19.99
CA SER A 186 9.52 9.72 19.53
C SER A 186 10.35 9.29 20.75
N GLU A 187 11.41 8.51 20.56
CA GLU A 187 12.34 8.15 21.65
C GLU A 187 12.78 9.40 22.43
N TYR A 188 13.15 10.47 21.74
CA TYR A 188 13.54 11.74 22.36
C TYR A 188 12.41 12.42 23.14
N SER A 189 11.20 12.57 22.56
CA SER A 189 10.09 13.20 23.27
C SER A 189 9.65 12.39 24.49
N ILE A 190 9.73 11.06 24.42
CA ILE A 190 9.47 10.15 25.55
C ILE A 190 10.53 10.32 26.65
N GLU A 191 11.82 10.18 26.33
CA GLU A 191 12.89 10.20 27.32
C GLU A 191 13.04 11.57 28.01
N ILE A 192 12.86 12.67 27.26
CA ILE A 192 12.83 14.01 27.86
C ILE A 192 11.60 14.19 28.76
N SER A 193 10.43 13.68 28.37
CA SER A 193 9.20 13.83 29.16
C SER A 193 9.20 13.00 30.44
N ASN A 194 9.74 11.77 30.40
CA ASN A 194 9.96 10.94 31.58
C ASN A 194 10.86 11.68 32.59
N ARG A 195 11.99 12.22 32.11
CA ARG A 195 12.93 13.03 32.93
C ARG A 195 12.31 14.31 33.48
N HIS A 196 11.46 14.97 32.69
CA HIS A 196 10.73 16.16 33.11
C HIS A 196 9.85 15.87 34.33
N ILE A 197 9.17 14.73 34.33
CA ILE A 197 8.35 14.28 35.45
C ILE A 197 9.20 13.78 36.62
N ASP A 198 10.33 13.10 36.38
CA ASP A 198 11.31 12.72 37.41
C ASP A 198 11.75 13.94 38.23
N GLU A 199 12.16 15.04 37.57
CA GLU A 199 12.56 16.28 38.24
C GLU A 199 11.38 17.02 38.89
N LEU A 200 10.22 17.10 38.22
CA LEU A 200 9.04 17.80 38.73
C LEU A 200 8.52 17.19 40.04
N LEU A 201 8.56 15.86 40.14
CA LEU A 201 8.05 15.12 41.29
C LEU A 201 9.15 14.62 42.25
N ASN A 202 10.43 14.85 41.92
CA ASN A 202 11.59 14.39 42.69
C ASN A 202 11.57 12.86 42.90
N ILE A 203 11.50 12.13 41.79
CA ILE A 203 11.62 10.66 41.69
C ILE A 203 12.83 10.39 40.77
N SER A 204 13.62 9.33 40.99
CA SER A 204 14.83 9.10 40.18
C SER A 204 14.59 8.49 38.81
N ASP A 205 13.49 7.74 38.65
CA ASP A 205 13.00 7.13 37.41
C ASP A 205 11.56 6.63 37.63
N VAL A 206 10.55 7.35 37.12
CA VAL A 206 9.13 6.97 37.24
C VAL A 206 8.77 5.66 36.51
N ILE A 207 9.53 5.28 35.48
CA ILE A 207 9.28 4.07 34.70
C ILE A 207 9.68 2.82 35.49
N SER A 208 10.82 2.83 36.20
CA SER A 208 11.38 1.61 36.82
C SER A 208 11.34 1.51 38.36
N VAL A 209 11.23 2.63 39.10
CA VAL A 209 11.17 2.63 40.57
C VAL A 209 9.93 1.88 41.06
N ILE A 210 10.07 0.93 41.99
CA ILE A 210 8.92 0.18 42.53
C ILE A 210 8.16 1.04 43.57
N PRO A 211 6.91 1.46 43.32
CA PRO A 211 6.09 2.14 44.33
C PRO A 211 5.70 1.19 45.48
N VAL A 212 5.67 1.72 46.70
CA VAL A 212 5.20 1.03 47.92
C VAL A 212 4.03 1.82 48.49
N MET A 213 2.84 1.21 48.42
CA MET A 213 1.60 1.92 48.72
C MET A 213 1.40 2.16 50.23
N PRO A 214 0.75 3.28 50.63
CA PRO A 214 0.50 3.60 52.04
C PRO A 214 -0.18 2.49 52.85
N SER A 215 -1.07 1.68 52.24
CA SER A 215 -1.68 0.51 52.88
C SER A 215 -0.67 -0.56 53.31
N ASP A 216 0.50 -0.61 52.66
CA ASP A 216 1.41 -1.77 52.67
C ASP A 216 2.77 -1.48 53.30
N ILE A 217 2.98 -0.28 53.84
CA ILE A 217 4.19 0.15 54.57
C ILE A 217 4.52 -0.65 55.86
N SER A 218 3.69 -1.65 56.19
CA SER A 218 3.92 -2.61 57.28
C SER A 218 4.12 -4.05 56.80
N GLN A 219 4.03 -4.30 55.49
CA GLN A 219 4.34 -5.57 54.86
C GLN A 219 5.85 -5.71 54.64
N ASN A 220 6.34 -6.94 54.47
CA ASN A 220 7.72 -7.17 54.05
C ASN A 220 7.86 -6.86 52.55
N THR A 221 8.82 -6.02 52.20
CA THR A 221 9.21 -5.68 50.83
C THR A 221 10.66 -6.09 50.56
N GLU A 222 11.03 -6.23 49.29
CA GLU A 222 12.40 -6.51 48.86
C GLU A 222 13.29 -5.24 48.84
N LEU A 223 12.66 -4.05 48.93
CA LEU A 223 13.35 -2.75 49.00
C LEU A 223 13.91 -2.48 50.41
N ALA A 224 15.03 -1.76 50.49
CA ALA A 224 15.63 -1.34 51.76
C ALA A 224 16.39 0.00 51.63
N GLY A 225 16.45 0.76 52.73
CA GLY A 225 17.14 2.05 52.76
C GLY A 225 16.53 3.05 51.77
N ASN A 226 17.38 3.80 51.05
CA ASN A 226 16.92 4.86 50.14
C ASN A 226 15.88 4.38 49.10
N LEU A 227 16.03 3.17 48.54
CA LEU A 227 15.08 2.61 47.57
C LEU A 227 13.68 2.38 48.20
N LEU A 228 13.64 2.07 49.50
CA LEU A 228 12.39 1.93 50.24
C LEU A 228 11.79 3.31 50.58
N THR A 229 12.60 4.27 50.99
CA THR A 229 12.17 5.67 51.19
C THR A 229 11.54 6.23 49.91
N GLU A 230 12.21 6.04 48.77
CA GLU A 230 11.73 6.49 47.46
C GLU A 230 10.47 5.74 47.01
N GLY A 231 10.43 4.41 47.16
CA GLY A 231 9.24 3.62 46.86
C GLY A 231 8.01 4.06 47.67
N ILE A 232 8.17 4.33 48.97
CA ILE A 232 7.09 4.82 49.83
C ILE A 232 6.66 6.25 49.42
N TYR A 233 7.61 7.11 49.05
CA TYR A 233 7.33 8.45 48.53
C TYR A 233 6.51 8.38 47.23
N TYR A 234 6.94 7.57 46.26
CA TYR A 234 6.24 7.39 44.99
C TYR A 234 4.85 6.78 45.17
N GLY A 235 4.73 5.75 46.01
CA GLY A 235 3.43 5.15 46.35
C GLY A 235 2.49 6.11 47.08
N ALA A 236 3.00 7.02 47.92
CA ALA A 236 2.20 8.08 48.53
C ALA A 236 1.67 9.08 47.50
N LEU A 237 2.44 9.42 46.46
CA LEU A 237 1.98 10.27 45.35
C LEU A 237 0.90 9.57 44.51
N ILE A 238 1.10 8.29 44.17
CA ILE A 238 0.09 7.48 43.45
C ILE A 238 -1.22 7.41 44.26
N ALA A 239 -1.14 7.22 45.58
CA ALA A 239 -2.31 7.21 46.47
C ALA A 239 -2.93 8.60 46.69
N GLY A 240 -2.15 9.68 46.55
CA GLY A 240 -2.60 11.06 46.77
C GLY A 240 -3.73 11.49 45.82
N ILE A 241 -3.70 11.05 44.55
CA ILE A 241 -4.73 11.41 43.57
C ILE A 241 -6.11 10.83 43.95
N GLN A 242 -6.16 9.63 44.56
CA GLN A 242 -7.42 9.06 45.09
C GLN A 242 -8.04 10.03 46.11
N LYS A 243 -7.21 10.59 47.00
CA LYS A 243 -7.69 11.54 48.01
C LYS A 243 -8.26 12.81 47.39
N ILE A 244 -7.65 13.32 46.32
CA ILE A 244 -8.14 14.51 45.61
C ILE A 244 -9.52 14.22 45.00
N ALA A 245 -9.64 13.13 44.23
CA ALA A 245 -10.91 12.70 43.63
C ALA A 245 -12.05 12.58 44.67
N PHE A 246 -11.80 11.92 45.80
CA PHE A 246 -12.80 11.75 46.86
C PHE A 246 -13.11 13.02 47.65
N ASP A 247 -12.15 13.94 47.85
CA ASP A 247 -12.39 15.23 48.49
C ASP A 247 -13.23 16.17 47.58
N GLU A 248 -13.14 16.01 46.25
CA GLU A 248 -13.86 16.80 45.24
C GLU A 248 -15.17 16.17 44.74
N ASN A 249 -15.40 14.88 45.04
CA ASN A 249 -16.52 14.09 44.51
C ASN A 249 -16.44 13.97 42.97
N GLN A 250 -15.24 13.70 42.47
CA GLN A 250 -14.91 13.36 41.08
C GLN A 250 -14.55 11.87 40.97
N THR A 251 -14.52 11.33 39.75
CA THR A 251 -13.98 10.01 39.43
C THR A 251 -12.45 10.00 39.44
N TYR A 252 -11.84 8.80 39.40
CA TYR A 252 -10.38 8.70 39.27
C TYR A 252 -9.92 9.28 37.91
N THR A 253 -10.62 8.95 36.83
CA THR A 253 -10.36 9.44 35.46
C THR A 253 -10.52 10.97 35.37
N GLU A 254 -11.65 11.54 35.82
CA GLU A 254 -11.91 13.01 35.79
C GLU A 254 -10.78 13.81 36.46
N THR A 255 -10.23 13.29 37.57
CA THR A 255 -9.17 13.98 38.32
C THR A 255 -7.82 13.96 37.58
N ILE A 256 -7.55 12.92 36.80
CA ILE A 256 -6.34 12.81 35.98
C ILE A 256 -6.48 13.69 34.73
N ASP A 257 -7.63 13.68 34.07
CA ASP A 257 -7.89 14.51 32.89
C ASP A 257 -7.79 16.01 33.21
N GLU A 258 -8.32 16.45 34.37
CA GLU A 258 -8.16 17.83 34.85
C GLU A 258 -6.69 18.17 35.16
N LEU A 259 -5.93 17.22 35.74
CA LEU A 259 -4.51 17.41 36.03
C LEU A 259 -3.68 17.51 34.75
N ALA A 260 -3.89 16.60 33.79
CA ALA A 260 -3.22 16.61 32.49
C ALA A 260 -3.54 17.89 31.73
N SER A 261 -4.81 18.30 31.70
CA SER A 261 -5.25 19.56 31.08
C SER A 261 -4.54 20.78 31.68
N GLU A 262 -4.42 20.88 33.01
CA GLU A 262 -3.71 21.99 33.64
C GLU A 262 -2.18 21.92 33.42
N PHE A 263 -1.59 20.74 33.52
CA PHE A 263 -0.16 20.49 33.32
C PHE A 263 0.28 20.88 31.90
N LEU A 264 -0.45 20.43 30.88
CA LEU A 264 -0.19 20.75 29.48
C LEU A 264 -0.40 22.25 29.18
N ALA A 265 -1.49 22.85 29.70
CA ALA A 265 -1.77 24.28 29.50
C ALA A 265 -0.74 25.22 30.15
N ASN A 266 0.09 24.72 31.08
CA ASN A 266 1.21 25.45 31.67
C ASN A 266 2.58 25.02 31.08
N GLY A 267 2.60 24.28 29.97
CA GLY A 267 3.81 23.84 29.29
C GLY A 267 4.60 22.76 30.05
N GLY A 268 3.91 21.78 30.62
CA GLY A 268 4.52 20.73 31.44
C GLY A 268 4.90 21.19 32.86
N GLN A 269 4.42 22.34 33.32
CA GLN A 269 4.74 22.87 34.64
C GLN A 269 3.49 22.89 35.53
N LEU A 270 3.67 22.92 36.85
CA LEU A 270 2.57 23.07 37.81
C LEU A 270 2.86 24.21 38.79
N TYR A 271 1.81 24.92 39.19
CA TYR A 271 1.97 25.92 40.25
C TYR A 271 2.36 25.24 41.56
N GLU A 272 3.38 25.76 42.24
CA GLU A 272 3.78 25.25 43.56
C GLU A 272 2.64 25.38 44.56
N LYS A 273 2.01 26.55 44.60
CA LYS A 273 0.80 26.89 45.37
C LYS A 273 0.02 27.96 44.60
N ASP A 274 -1.30 27.86 44.54
CA ASP A 274 -2.16 28.96 44.16
C ASP A 274 -3.39 29.05 45.07
N ASN A 275 -3.48 30.12 45.86
CA ASN A 275 -4.64 30.42 46.71
C ASN A 275 -5.74 31.22 45.98
N SER A 276 -5.57 31.52 44.69
CA SER A 276 -6.49 32.37 43.90
C SER A 276 -7.38 31.60 42.91
N SER A 277 -7.07 30.33 42.67
CA SER A 277 -7.80 29.42 41.77
C SER A 277 -7.90 28.02 42.40
N PRO A 278 -8.95 27.21 42.13
CA PRO A 278 -9.07 25.84 42.66
C PRO A 278 -8.15 24.80 41.96
N ARG A 279 -7.06 25.27 41.36
CA ARG A 279 -6.12 24.52 40.51
C ARG A 279 -5.42 23.34 41.20
N LEU A 280 -5.03 22.35 40.41
CA LEU A 280 -4.27 21.18 40.86
C LEU A 280 -2.78 21.51 40.96
N THR A 281 -2.43 22.19 42.06
CA THR A 281 -1.06 22.62 42.37
C THR A 281 -0.20 21.48 42.95
N LEU A 282 1.13 21.60 42.84
CA LEU A 282 2.06 20.66 43.48
C LEU A 282 1.78 20.53 44.98
N PHE A 283 1.59 21.64 45.70
CA PHE A 283 1.23 21.59 47.12
C PHE A 283 -0.06 20.82 47.39
N ARG A 284 -1.04 20.84 46.47
CA ARG A 284 -2.28 20.06 46.60
C ARG A 284 -2.01 18.56 46.47
N ILE A 285 -1.20 18.15 45.49
CA ILE A 285 -0.75 16.77 45.28
C ILE A 285 0.05 16.28 46.50
N TYR A 286 1.08 17.02 46.91
CA TYR A 286 1.90 16.65 48.07
C TYR A 286 1.12 16.67 49.40
N SER A 287 0.20 17.61 49.59
CA SER A 287 -0.67 17.62 50.77
C SER A 287 -1.64 16.46 50.81
N ALA A 288 -2.10 15.96 49.66
CA ALA A 288 -2.91 14.76 49.57
C ALA A 288 -2.09 13.51 49.89
N ALA A 289 -0.91 13.37 49.27
CA ALA A 289 0.04 12.28 49.52
C ALA A 289 0.46 12.19 51.00
N ALA A 290 0.85 13.31 51.61
CA ALA A 290 1.23 13.38 53.02
C ALA A 290 0.07 12.98 53.94
N ALA A 291 -1.14 13.46 53.68
CA ALA A 291 -2.31 13.12 54.48
C ALA A 291 -2.66 11.61 54.40
N VAL A 292 -2.62 11.02 53.20
CA VAL A 292 -2.86 9.57 53.04
C VAL A 292 -1.79 8.76 53.77
N LEU A 293 -0.51 9.14 53.67
CA LEU A 293 0.58 8.46 54.35
C LEU A 293 0.46 8.57 55.89
N ASP A 294 0.22 9.76 56.42
CA ASP A 294 0.07 10.02 57.87
C ASP A 294 -1.11 9.26 58.49
N ASP A 295 -2.25 9.23 57.80
CA ASP A 295 -3.43 8.48 58.24
C ASP A 295 -3.16 6.97 58.22
N ASN A 296 -2.43 6.46 57.22
CA ASN A 296 -2.04 5.03 57.14
C ASN A 296 -1.06 4.67 58.26
N ILE A 297 0.02 5.45 58.46
CA ILE A 297 0.98 5.30 59.55
C ILE A 297 0.26 5.25 60.91
N THR A 298 -0.66 6.20 61.13
CA THR A 298 -1.44 6.30 62.37
C THR A 298 -2.36 5.09 62.56
N THR A 299 -3.06 4.67 61.51
CA THR A 299 -4.00 3.53 61.54
C THR A 299 -3.29 2.21 61.78
N LEU A 300 -2.19 1.96 61.07
CA LEU A 300 -1.35 0.77 61.24
C LEU A 300 -0.76 0.69 62.65
N ARG A 301 -0.25 1.79 63.19
CA ARG A 301 0.24 1.88 64.59
C ARG A 301 -0.86 1.60 65.61
N ASN A 302 -2.05 2.17 65.42
CA ASN A 302 -3.22 1.89 66.28
C ASN A 302 -3.65 0.42 66.23
N ASN A 303 -3.44 -0.26 65.09
CA ASN A 303 -3.69 -1.69 64.91
C ASN A 303 -2.54 -2.58 65.42
N ASN A 304 -1.46 -2.02 66.00
CA ASN A 304 -0.22 -2.69 66.43
C ASN A 304 0.59 -3.35 65.30
N ALA A 305 0.46 -2.87 64.06
CA ALA A 305 1.37 -3.23 62.98
C ALA A 305 2.73 -2.52 63.17
N GLN A 306 3.81 -3.15 62.70
CA GLN A 306 5.14 -2.53 62.66
C GLN A 306 5.22 -1.67 61.40
N VAL A 307 5.29 -0.35 61.58
CA VAL A 307 5.56 0.61 60.51
C VAL A 307 7.08 0.85 60.44
N LEU A 308 7.62 0.89 59.22
CA LEU A 308 9.04 1.08 58.92
C LEU A 308 9.48 2.53 59.23
N GLU A 309 10.73 2.74 59.66
CA GLU A 309 11.23 4.08 60.02
C GLU A 309 11.32 5.00 58.79
N GLU A 310 11.53 4.40 57.61
CA GLU A 310 11.49 5.04 56.30
C GLU A 310 10.15 5.75 56.01
N ALA A 311 9.02 5.24 56.53
CA ALA A 311 7.71 5.87 56.33
C ALA A 311 7.55 7.17 57.13
N ASP A 312 8.09 7.24 58.35
CA ASP A 312 8.14 8.50 59.12
C ASP A 312 9.04 9.54 58.43
N GLN A 313 10.15 9.07 57.82
CA GLN A 313 11.07 9.92 57.08
C GLN A 313 10.36 10.54 55.86
N VAL A 314 9.68 9.75 55.03
CA VAL A 314 8.91 10.24 53.87
C VAL A 314 7.82 11.23 54.29
N SER A 315 7.07 10.95 55.36
CA SER A 315 6.10 11.89 55.92
C SER A 315 6.76 13.23 56.27
N SER A 316 7.87 13.19 57.02
CA SER A 316 8.61 14.40 57.39
C SER A 316 9.14 15.18 56.18
N ASP A 317 9.58 14.48 55.13
CA ASP A 317 10.14 15.10 53.91
C ASP A 317 9.04 15.74 53.05
N LEU A 318 7.87 15.09 52.92
CA LEU A 318 6.70 15.66 52.25
C LEU A 318 6.23 16.96 52.94
N HIS A 319 6.11 16.97 54.27
CA HIS A 319 5.75 18.18 55.03
C HIS A 319 6.80 19.29 54.87
N ALA A 320 8.10 18.95 54.86
CA ALA A 320 9.17 19.92 54.64
C ALA A 320 9.15 20.52 53.22
N LEU A 321 8.86 19.69 52.21
CA LEU A 321 8.70 20.11 50.81
C LEU A 321 7.50 21.07 50.68
N MET A 322 6.36 20.70 51.25
CA MET A 322 5.15 21.54 51.30
C MET A 322 5.39 22.89 51.98
N ASP A 323 6.15 22.95 53.08
CA ASP A 323 6.49 24.20 53.77
C ASP A 323 7.40 25.12 52.92
N SER A 324 8.21 24.56 52.01
CA SER A 324 9.12 25.32 51.14
C SER A 324 8.44 26.04 49.96
N MET A 325 7.28 25.55 49.52
CA MET A 325 6.57 26.01 48.31
C MET A 325 6.01 27.42 48.41
N VAL A 326 6.05 28.15 47.30
CA VAL A 326 5.72 29.59 47.19
C VAL A 326 4.42 29.82 46.42
N ASN A 327 3.53 30.64 46.98
CA ASN A 327 2.26 30.98 46.35
C ASN A 327 2.43 31.87 45.10
N GLY A 328 1.81 31.47 43.99
CA GLY A 328 1.82 32.17 42.71
C GLY A 328 3.10 31.94 41.89
N ARG A 329 3.95 30.98 42.29
CA ARG A 329 5.12 30.54 41.53
C ARG A 329 4.77 29.27 40.76
N LEU A 330 4.99 29.31 39.44
CA LEU A 330 5.03 28.12 38.59
C LEU A 330 6.34 27.37 38.85
N SER A 331 6.34 26.03 38.73
CA SER A 331 7.58 25.27 38.68
C SER A 331 8.45 25.71 37.49
N ASP A 332 9.76 25.48 37.61
CA ASP A 332 10.78 25.85 36.62
C ASP A 332 11.73 24.65 36.46
N VAL A 333 11.14 23.51 36.07
CA VAL A 333 11.87 22.29 35.72
C VAL A 333 12.53 22.51 34.36
N GLN A 334 13.83 22.22 34.27
CA GLN A 334 14.67 22.49 33.11
C GLN A 334 15.62 21.28 32.92
N ILE A 335 15.33 20.42 31.96
CA ILE A 335 16.08 19.17 31.76
C ILE A 335 17.43 19.42 31.10
N ASP A 336 18.50 19.16 31.84
CA ASP A 336 19.85 19.00 31.29
C ASP A 336 19.87 17.70 30.46
N VAL A 337 19.89 17.83 29.12
CA VAL A 337 19.91 16.68 28.19
C VAL A 337 21.13 15.78 28.50
N PRO A 338 20.94 14.50 28.89
CA PRO A 338 22.03 13.59 29.26
C PRO A 338 23.06 13.36 28.15
N GLU A 339 24.28 12.97 28.53
CA GLU A 339 25.35 12.67 27.55
C GLU A 339 24.96 11.58 26.53
N PHE A 340 24.14 10.59 26.91
CA PHE A 340 23.64 9.56 25.98
C PHE A 340 22.51 10.05 25.05
N LEU A 341 21.83 11.14 25.39
CA LEU A 341 20.91 11.89 24.50
C LEU A 341 21.61 13.11 23.86
N SER A 342 22.90 13.36 24.14
CA SER A 342 23.64 14.44 23.46
C SER A 342 23.93 14.09 22.01
N SER A 343 23.99 12.79 21.67
CA SER A 343 23.98 12.27 20.31
C SER A 343 22.68 12.56 19.57
N TRP A 344 21.55 12.74 20.27
CA TRP A 344 20.30 13.16 19.64
C TRP A 344 20.35 14.61 19.19
N ASN A 345 20.97 15.50 19.96
CA ASN A 345 21.21 16.87 19.53
C ASN A 345 22.10 16.90 18.27
N SER A 346 23.17 16.10 18.22
CA SER A 346 23.94 15.96 16.97
C SER A 346 23.12 15.33 15.84
N ASN A 347 22.33 14.27 16.07
CA ASN A 347 21.47 13.67 15.04
C ASN A 347 20.43 14.66 14.48
N ILE A 348 19.86 15.53 15.33
CA ILE A 348 18.90 16.56 14.95
C ILE A 348 19.59 17.68 14.14
N GLU A 349 20.78 18.13 14.54
CA GLU A 349 21.56 19.10 13.76
C GLU A 349 22.10 18.49 12.44
N GLU A 350 22.50 17.22 12.44
CA GLU A 350 22.88 16.47 11.24
C GLU A 350 21.68 16.30 10.29
N ALA A 351 20.48 16.03 10.82
CA ALA A 351 19.25 15.97 10.04
C ALA A 351 18.88 17.34 9.44
N LYS A 352 19.00 18.45 10.20
CA LYS A 352 18.82 19.82 9.69
C LYS A 352 19.76 20.11 8.52
N LEU A 353 21.06 19.88 8.71
CA LEU A 353 22.08 20.09 7.68
C LEU A 353 21.83 19.21 6.45
N PHE A 354 21.40 17.96 6.63
CA PHE A 354 21.06 17.08 5.53
C PHE A 354 19.80 17.53 4.77
N ILE A 355 18.76 17.96 5.48
CA ILE A 355 17.51 18.45 4.88
C ILE A 355 17.76 19.76 4.11
N ASP A 356 18.57 20.67 4.65
CA ASP A 356 18.93 21.92 3.98
C ASP A 356 19.78 21.66 2.70
N ASP A 357 20.80 20.79 2.75
CA ASP A 357 21.60 20.36 1.57
C ASP A 357 20.73 19.62 0.54
N LEU A 358 19.82 18.75 0.99
CA LEU A 358 18.90 18.02 0.11
C LEU A 358 17.88 18.95 -0.56
N ASN A 359 17.36 19.95 0.16
CA ASN A 359 16.46 20.97 -0.38
C ASN A 359 17.18 21.82 -1.45
N GLU A 360 18.44 22.24 -1.21
CA GLU A 360 19.25 22.93 -2.22
C GLU A 360 19.49 22.05 -3.46
N ARG A 361 19.84 20.77 -3.26
CA ARG A 361 20.10 19.83 -4.37
C ARG A 361 18.85 19.46 -5.16
N PHE A 362 17.69 19.32 -4.54
CA PHE A 362 16.43 19.10 -5.28
C PHE A 362 16.02 20.37 -6.05
N LEU A 363 16.22 21.57 -5.49
CA LEU A 363 16.00 22.83 -6.22
C LEU A 363 16.96 23.01 -7.40
N ASN A 364 18.20 22.52 -7.29
CA ASN A 364 19.21 22.52 -8.35
C ASN A 364 19.50 21.11 -8.91
N PHE A 365 18.44 20.31 -9.13
CA PHE A 365 18.54 18.87 -9.42
C PHE A 365 19.61 18.51 -10.48
N LYS A 366 19.62 19.26 -11.58
CA LYS A 366 20.47 19.02 -12.76
C LYS A 366 21.69 19.95 -12.86
N GLY A 367 22.00 20.74 -11.83
CA GLY A 367 23.11 21.70 -11.88
C GLY A 367 22.90 22.87 -12.85
N ASP A 368 21.65 23.30 -13.08
CA ASP A 368 21.33 24.49 -13.89
C ASP A 368 21.94 25.78 -13.28
N ASP A 369 22.12 25.82 -11.95
CA ASP A 369 22.89 26.87 -11.24
C ASP A 369 24.29 26.33 -10.86
N PRO A 370 25.37 26.73 -11.55
CA PRO A 370 26.72 26.24 -11.31
C PRO A 370 27.40 26.86 -10.08
N ASP A 371 26.78 27.87 -9.45
CA ASP A 371 27.25 28.45 -8.19
C ASP A 371 26.66 27.73 -6.96
N LYS A 372 25.82 26.70 -7.17
CA LYS A 372 25.16 25.88 -6.14
C LYS A 372 25.47 24.39 -6.27
N GLU A 373 25.31 23.67 -5.16
CA GLU A 373 25.34 22.20 -5.14
C GLU A 373 24.15 21.62 -5.93
N SER A 374 24.31 20.42 -6.51
CA SER A 374 23.28 19.75 -7.33
C SER A 374 23.10 18.29 -6.93
N PHE A 375 21.97 17.67 -7.32
CA PHE A 375 21.73 16.24 -7.11
C PHE A 375 22.51 15.39 -8.12
N ILE A 376 22.59 15.85 -9.38
CA ILE A 376 23.38 15.24 -10.46
C ILE A 376 24.36 16.31 -11.00
N PRO A 377 25.64 15.98 -11.28
CA PRO A 377 26.57 16.92 -11.91
C PRO A 377 26.03 17.46 -13.24
N GLY A 378 26.02 18.78 -13.40
CA GLY A 378 25.33 19.42 -14.53
C GLY A 378 25.91 19.10 -15.91
N ASN A 379 27.22 18.84 -16.01
CA ASN A 379 27.84 18.36 -17.23
C ASN A 379 27.32 16.97 -17.65
N PHE A 380 27.14 16.06 -16.68
CA PHE A 380 26.58 14.73 -16.92
C PHE A 380 25.10 14.84 -17.29
N ALA A 381 24.34 15.67 -16.59
CA ALA A 381 22.92 15.87 -16.87
C ALA A 381 22.66 16.50 -18.25
N ASP A 382 23.49 17.45 -18.69
CA ASP A 382 23.42 18.02 -20.05
C ASP A 382 23.79 17.00 -21.13
N GLU A 383 24.79 16.14 -20.89
CA GLU A 383 25.19 15.08 -21.84
C GLU A 383 24.09 14.01 -21.96
N LEU A 384 23.49 13.62 -20.84
CA LEU A 384 22.35 12.71 -20.78
C LEU A 384 21.11 13.29 -21.48
N GLU A 385 20.83 14.58 -21.30
CA GLU A 385 19.73 15.29 -21.99
C GLU A 385 19.95 15.24 -23.51
N VAL A 386 21.16 15.55 -24.00
CA VAL A 386 21.51 15.45 -25.42
C VAL A 386 21.39 14.02 -25.95
N TYR A 387 21.91 13.02 -25.21
CA TYR A 387 21.86 11.61 -25.58
C TYR A 387 20.42 11.16 -25.88
N PHE A 388 19.51 11.39 -24.93
CA PHE A 388 18.11 10.98 -25.05
C PHE A 388 17.32 11.83 -26.04
N ASP A 389 17.63 13.12 -26.15
CA ASP A 389 17.03 14.00 -27.16
C ASP A 389 17.30 13.47 -28.58
N GLY A 390 18.54 13.05 -28.85
CA GLY A 390 18.89 12.42 -30.12
C GLY A 390 18.16 11.08 -30.36
N HIS A 391 17.87 10.32 -29.30
CA HIS A 391 17.18 9.04 -29.40
C HIS A 391 15.72 9.19 -29.84
N THR A 392 14.92 10.06 -29.22
CA THR A 392 13.55 10.25 -29.73
C THR A 392 13.48 11.14 -30.96
N GLU A 393 14.41 12.07 -31.21
CA GLU A 393 14.48 12.69 -32.54
C GLU A 393 14.60 11.62 -33.65
N TYR A 394 15.32 10.52 -33.37
CA TYR A 394 15.32 9.34 -34.23
C TYR A 394 13.98 8.58 -34.19
N PHE A 395 13.47 8.17 -33.01
CA PHE A 395 12.22 7.40 -32.93
C PHE A 395 11.00 8.11 -33.53
N ASP A 396 10.79 9.40 -33.24
CA ASP A 396 9.72 10.21 -33.86
C ASP A 396 9.86 10.25 -35.39
N SER A 397 11.09 10.23 -35.91
CA SER A 397 11.35 10.20 -37.36
C SER A 397 11.07 8.84 -38.03
N VAL A 398 11.05 7.73 -37.27
CA VAL A 398 10.78 6.39 -37.81
C VAL A 398 9.45 5.79 -37.39
N LYS A 399 8.79 6.31 -36.34
CA LYS A 399 7.49 5.84 -35.83
C LYS A 399 6.45 5.59 -36.95
N PRO A 400 6.18 6.53 -37.89
CA PRO A 400 5.19 6.28 -38.94
C PRO A 400 5.54 5.10 -39.86
N ASN A 401 6.83 4.75 -39.97
CA ASN A 401 7.29 3.60 -40.73
C ASN A 401 7.24 2.29 -39.92
N LEU A 402 7.33 2.35 -38.59
CA LEU A 402 7.07 1.20 -37.71
C LEU A 402 5.58 0.84 -37.70
N ASP A 403 4.70 1.84 -37.53
CA ASP A 403 3.25 1.68 -37.61
C ASP A 403 2.84 1.08 -38.97
N ALA A 404 3.40 1.61 -40.06
CA ALA A 404 3.16 1.09 -41.40
C ALA A 404 3.75 -0.32 -41.63
N ALA A 405 4.85 -0.69 -40.97
CA ALA A 405 5.42 -2.04 -41.06
C ALA A 405 4.55 -3.06 -40.32
N MET A 406 4.04 -2.73 -39.13
CA MET A 406 3.08 -3.56 -38.39
C MET A 406 1.82 -3.84 -39.22
N LEU A 407 1.18 -2.78 -39.74
CA LEU A 407 0.01 -2.92 -40.63
C LEU A 407 0.33 -3.75 -41.88
N ARG A 408 1.50 -3.55 -42.48
CA ARG A 408 1.97 -4.31 -43.65
C ARG A 408 2.11 -5.81 -43.37
N ILE A 409 2.55 -6.19 -42.17
CA ILE A 409 2.65 -7.58 -41.74
C ILE A 409 1.27 -8.16 -41.43
N LEU A 410 0.38 -7.43 -40.76
CA LEU A 410 -1.00 -7.87 -40.51
C LEU A 410 -1.79 -8.10 -41.81
N ASP A 411 -1.67 -7.19 -42.78
CA ASP A 411 -2.22 -7.34 -44.13
C ASP A 411 -1.66 -8.58 -44.85
N ALA A 412 -0.34 -8.80 -44.73
CA ALA A 412 0.34 -9.96 -45.33
C ALA A 412 -0.10 -11.27 -44.67
N THR A 413 -0.28 -11.30 -43.35
CA THR A 413 -0.83 -12.42 -42.58
C THR A 413 -2.25 -12.75 -43.01
N THR A 414 -3.14 -11.75 -43.11
CA THR A 414 -4.53 -11.97 -43.56
C THR A 414 -4.57 -12.50 -45.00
N TYR A 415 -3.72 -11.97 -45.89
CA TYR A 415 -3.57 -12.48 -47.25
C TYR A 415 -2.99 -13.91 -47.28
N PHE A 416 -1.99 -14.23 -46.46
CA PHE A 416 -1.36 -15.54 -46.35
C PHE A 416 -2.36 -16.61 -45.88
N VAL A 417 -3.15 -16.33 -44.84
CA VAL A 417 -4.24 -17.21 -44.40
C VAL A 417 -5.26 -17.42 -45.52
N SER A 418 -5.60 -16.38 -46.30
CA SER A 418 -6.47 -16.53 -47.48
C SER A 418 -5.84 -17.32 -48.64
N CYS A 419 -4.50 -17.47 -48.69
CA CYS A 419 -3.80 -18.29 -49.67
C CYS A 419 -3.78 -19.78 -49.29
N LEU A 420 -3.86 -20.08 -48.00
CA LEU A 420 -3.89 -21.43 -47.44
C LEU A 420 -5.29 -22.07 -47.63
N ASN A 421 -6.34 -21.27 -47.54
CA ASN A 421 -7.73 -21.70 -47.72
C ASN A 421 -8.18 -21.64 -49.20
N ASP A 422 -8.97 -22.63 -49.64
CA ASP A 422 -9.50 -22.74 -51.01
C ASP A 422 -10.86 -22.00 -51.14
N ASP A 423 -10.81 -20.67 -51.24
CA ASP A 423 -12.01 -19.81 -51.27
C ASP A 423 -12.91 -20.06 -52.51
N ASP A 424 -14.19 -20.36 -52.26
CA ASP A 424 -15.32 -20.32 -53.21
C ASP A 424 -15.14 -21.05 -54.56
N GLY A 425 -14.26 -22.06 -54.62
CA GLY A 425 -14.04 -22.89 -55.81
C GLY A 425 -13.34 -22.17 -56.95
N GLN A 426 -12.62 -21.08 -56.66
CA GLN A 426 -11.57 -20.55 -57.54
C GLN A 426 -10.20 -20.80 -56.91
N VAL A 427 -9.37 -21.56 -57.61
CA VAL A 427 -8.03 -21.95 -57.14
C VAL A 427 -7.14 -20.73 -56.94
N GLY A 428 -6.93 -20.32 -55.68
CA GLY A 428 -5.91 -19.35 -55.27
C GLY A 428 -6.39 -18.32 -54.24
N CYS A 429 -5.44 -17.55 -53.71
CA CYS A 429 -5.65 -16.55 -52.66
C CYS A 429 -6.73 -15.51 -53.00
N ASN A 430 -7.36 -14.96 -51.95
CA ASN A 430 -8.31 -13.87 -52.08
C ASN A 430 -7.68 -12.63 -52.76
N SER A 431 -8.17 -12.28 -53.95
CA SER A 431 -7.59 -11.21 -54.76
C SER A 431 -7.82 -9.81 -54.23
N ASP A 432 -8.83 -9.61 -53.37
CA ASP A 432 -9.19 -8.30 -52.83
C ASP A 432 -8.26 -7.91 -51.68
N LEU A 433 -7.62 -8.89 -51.04
CA LEU A 433 -6.53 -8.73 -50.07
C LEU A 433 -5.13 -8.64 -50.72
N HIS A 434 -5.01 -8.83 -52.03
CA HIS A 434 -3.69 -8.80 -52.69
C HIS A 434 -3.12 -7.38 -52.76
N GLN A 435 -1.92 -7.20 -52.23
CA GLN A 435 -1.17 -5.95 -52.35
C GLN A 435 0.07 -6.12 -53.23
N SER A 436 0.50 -5.03 -53.87
CA SER A 436 1.78 -5.01 -54.59
C SER A 436 2.91 -5.37 -53.63
N GLY A 437 3.80 -6.29 -54.02
CA GLY A 437 4.90 -6.79 -53.18
C GLY A 437 4.63 -8.14 -52.51
N PHE A 438 3.37 -8.58 -52.41
CA PHE A 438 3.02 -9.91 -51.90
C PHE A 438 3.19 -10.97 -53.00
N VAL A 439 3.98 -12.01 -52.73
CA VAL A 439 4.31 -13.11 -53.66
C VAL A 439 4.10 -14.47 -53.01
N TRP A 440 3.00 -15.14 -53.37
CA TRP A 440 2.64 -16.47 -52.88
C TRP A 440 3.43 -17.60 -53.56
N ASN A 441 3.96 -18.54 -52.77
CA ASN A 441 4.60 -19.76 -53.25
C ASN A 441 3.85 -21.02 -52.78
N SER A 442 2.87 -21.44 -53.57
CA SER A 442 2.04 -22.64 -53.31
C SER A 442 2.77 -23.99 -53.31
N THR A 443 4.11 -24.01 -53.43
CA THR A 443 4.93 -25.25 -53.33
C THR A 443 5.71 -25.31 -52.02
N ALA A 444 6.03 -24.15 -51.43
CA ALA A 444 6.65 -24.04 -50.12
C ALA A 444 5.64 -23.66 -49.02
N GLU A 445 4.43 -23.26 -49.41
CA GLU A 445 3.39 -22.71 -48.54
C GLU A 445 3.88 -21.47 -47.77
N THR A 446 4.64 -20.60 -48.47
CA THR A 446 5.19 -19.35 -47.95
C THR A 446 4.75 -18.13 -48.73
N LEU A 447 4.63 -16.98 -48.05
CA LEU A 447 4.42 -15.67 -48.66
C LEU A 447 5.67 -14.81 -48.52
N THR A 448 6.22 -14.28 -49.61
CA THR A 448 7.27 -13.24 -49.54
C THR A 448 6.63 -11.85 -49.64
N VAL A 449 7.06 -10.94 -48.77
CA VAL A 449 6.63 -9.54 -48.68
C VAL A 449 7.77 -8.63 -49.09
N ASP A 450 7.57 -7.84 -50.15
CA ASP A 450 8.47 -6.80 -50.68
C ASP A 450 9.89 -7.24 -51.09
N GLY A 451 10.23 -8.52 -50.93
CA GLY A 451 11.37 -9.18 -51.56
C GLY A 451 12.14 -10.11 -50.64
N ASP A 452 12.26 -9.73 -49.36
CA ASP A 452 13.18 -10.35 -48.39
C ASP A 452 12.47 -10.89 -47.14
N LEU A 453 11.43 -10.23 -46.61
CA LEU A 453 10.59 -10.76 -45.52
C LEU A 453 9.75 -11.95 -46.01
N THR A 454 9.74 -13.04 -45.25
CA THR A 454 9.02 -14.27 -45.56
C THR A 454 8.11 -14.69 -44.41
N LEU A 455 6.87 -15.05 -44.75
CA LEU A 455 5.90 -15.68 -43.86
C LEU A 455 5.80 -17.19 -44.14
N SER A 456 5.78 -17.99 -43.08
CA SER A 456 5.56 -19.44 -43.10
C SER A 456 4.67 -19.86 -41.92
N LEU A 457 4.01 -21.02 -42.02
CA LEU A 457 3.04 -21.50 -41.03
C LEU A 457 3.53 -22.78 -40.34
N GLU A 458 3.39 -22.87 -39.02
CA GLU A 458 3.43 -24.13 -38.27
C GLU A 458 2.25 -24.21 -37.27
N PRO A 459 1.55 -25.36 -37.11
CA PRO A 459 0.50 -25.48 -36.11
C PRO A 459 1.06 -25.47 -34.68
N ALA A 460 0.41 -24.74 -33.78
CA ALA A 460 0.79 -24.63 -32.38
C ALA A 460 -0.22 -25.38 -31.49
N SER A 461 0.28 -26.33 -30.68
CA SER A 461 -0.54 -27.08 -29.74
C SER A 461 -0.75 -26.26 -28.46
N ILE A 462 -1.97 -25.78 -28.24
CA ILE A 462 -2.35 -24.94 -27.10
C ILE A 462 -3.00 -25.82 -26.02
N ASN A 463 -3.88 -26.74 -26.41
CA ASN A 463 -4.54 -27.64 -25.48
C ASN A 463 -4.54 -29.10 -25.98
N PRO A 464 -3.45 -29.86 -25.72
CA PRO A 464 -3.30 -31.24 -26.18
C PRO A 464 -4.39 -32.22 -25.70
N ALA A 465 -5.20 -31.85 -24.71
CA ALA A 465 -6.30 -32.68 -24.20
C ALA A 465 -7.60 -32.54 -25.02
N LEU A 466 -7.75 -31.44 -25.76
CA LEU A 466 -8.91 -31.14 -26.61
C LEU A 466 -8.58 -31.14 -28.11
N GLU A 467 -7.29 -31.14 -28.46
CA GLU A 467 -6.77 -31.24 -29.83
C GLU A 467 -6.76 -32.67 -30.38
N SER A 468 -6.75 -32.80 -31.71
CA SER A 468 -6.63 -34.09 -32.40
C SER A 468 -5.30 -34.16 -33.15
N ASP A 469 -4.86 -35.36 -33.59
CA ASP A 469 -3.56 -35.58 -34.27
C ASP A 469 -3.28 -34.62 -35.46
N ASN A 470 -4.30 -33.93 -36.00
CA ASN A 470 -4.16 -32.96 -37.10
C ASN A 470 -5.10 -31.74 -36.94
N GLU A 471 -5.62 -31.44 -35.74
CA GLU A 471 -6.53 -30.30 -35.51
C GLU A 471 -6.11 -29.54 -34.25
N PHE A 472 -5.83 -28.25 -34.40
CA PHE A 472 -5.18 -27.38 -33.41
C PHE A 472 -6.01 -26.11 -33.16
N PHE A 473 -5.90 -25.54 -31.95
CA PHE A 473 -6.45 -24.20 -31.68
C PHE A 473 -5.50 -23.07 -32.12
N GLY A 474 -4.20 -23.34 -32.17
CA GLY A 474 -3.14 -22.36 -32.43
C GLY A 474 -2.43 -22.56 -33.75
N PHE A 475 -2.00 -21.45 -34.36
CA PHE A 475 -1.19 -21.45 -35.58
C PHE A 475 -0.15 -20.33 -35.56
N ASP A 476 1.13 -20.68 -35.67
CA ASP A 476 2.25 -19.75 -35.67
C ASP A 476 2.60 -19.34 -37.09
N ILE A 477 2.55 -18.04 -37.36
CA ILE A 477 3.00 -17.43 -38.61
C ILE A 477 4.34 -16.78 -38.35
N PHE A 478 5.43 -17.50 -38.66
CA PHE A 478 6.78 -16.98 -38.51
C PHE A 478 7.03 -15.82 -39.47
N THR A 479 7.70 -14.77 -38.98
CA THR A 479 8.00 -13.52 -39.69
C THR A 479 9.52 -13.35 -39.77
N GLU A 480 10.17 -14.00 -40.75
CA GLU A 480 11.64 -14.00 -40.88
C GLU A 480 12.15 -13.15 -42.04
N GLY A 481 13.24 -12.41 -41.83
CA GLY A 481 13.90 -11.60 -42.87
C GLY A 481 13.79 -10.10 -42.62
N SER A 482 13.79 -9.30 -43.70
CA SER A 482 13.86 -7.84 -43.60
C SER A 482 12.84 -7.11 -44.46
N LEU A 483 12.42 -5.94 -43.97
CA LEU A 483 11.48 -5.02 -44.64
C LEU A 483 12.09 -3.62 -44.76
N SER A 484 12.23 -3.14 -46.00
CA SER A 484 12.73 -1.79 -46.31
C SER A 484 11.60 -0.78 -46.42
N MET A 485 11.46 0.09 -45.42
CA MET A 485 10.47 1.17 -45.42
C MET A 485 11.07 2.45 -46.03
N PRO A 486 10.51 2.98 -47.13
CA PRO A 486 11.06 4.17 -47.79
C PRO A 486 10.80 5.44 -46.97
N ALA A 487 11.64 6.46 -47.17
CA ALA A 487 11.40 7.79 -46.61
C ALA A 487 10.11 8.40 -47.21
N THR A 488 9.30 9.02 -46.36
CA THR A 488 8.07 9.72 -46.77
C THR A 488 8.25 11.23 -46.63
N ALA A 489 7.14 11.99 -46.57
CA ALA A 489 7.19 13.41 -46.18
C ALA A 489 7.28 13.60 -44.65
N GLU A 490 6.98 12.55 -43.89
CA GLU A 490 6.79 12.58 -42.43
C GLU A 490 7.71 11.58 -41.70
N SER A 491 8.41 10.70 -42.42
CA SER A 491 9.31 9.68 -41.87
C SER A 491 10.62 9.50 -42.64
N ALA A 492 11.69 9.14 -41.94
CA ALA A 492 12.98 8.73 -42.50
C ALA A 492 12.92 7.29 -43.03
N ALA A 493 13.76 6.96 -44.00
CA ALA A 493 13.88 5.58 -44.48
C ALA A 493 14.48 4.68 -43.39
N VAL A 494 13.93 3.48 -43.21
CA VAL A 494 14.38 2.51 -42.20
C VAL A 494 14.34 1.10 -42.78
N ASN A 495 15.37 0.31 -42.47
CA ASN A 495 15.36 -1.14 -42.71
C ASN A 495 15.13 -1.83 -41.37
N LEU A 496 14.18 -2.74 -41.37
CA LEU A 496 13.76 -3.52 -40.21
C LEU A 496 14.13 -4.99 -40.46
N THR A 497 14.78 -5.65 -39.50
CA THR A 497 15.13 -7.07 -39.62
C THR A 497 14.66 -7.84 -38.39
N TRP A 498 13.84 -8.86 -38.61
CA TRP A 498 13.36 -9.78 -37.56
C TRP A 498 14.34 -10.94 -37.42
N VAL A 499 14.77 -11.21 -36.18
CA VAL A 499 15.84 -12.16 -35.85
C VAL A 499 15.40 -13.07 -34.71
N THR A 500 15.68 -14.37 -34.83
CA THR A 500 15.58 -15.35 -33.73
C THR A 500 16.54 -14.97 -32.62
N GLU A 501 16.01 -14.74 -31.42
CA GLU A 501 16.77 -14.33 -30.25
C GLU A 501 15.98 -14.73 -28.98
N ASN A 502 16.55 -14.53 -27.79
CA ASN A 502 15.84 -14.79 -26.55
C ASN A 502 14.68 -13.81 -26.31
N ASN A 503 13.53 -14.34 -25.89
CA ASN A 503 12.34 -13.59 -25.50
C ASN A 503 12.43 -13.03 -24.06
N SER A 504 11.36 -12.42 -23.57
CA SER A 504 11.29 -11.82 -22.23
C SER A 504 11.53 -12.81 -21.07
N LEU A 505 11.40 -14.11 -21.32
CA LEU A 505 11.64 -15.20 -20.37
C LEU A 505 13.03 -15.87 -20.52
N ASP A 506 13.91 -15.31 -21.36
CA ASP A 506 15.24 -15.85 -21.71
C ASP A 506 15.19 -17.20 -22.47
N GLU A 507 14.10 -17.44 -23.22
CA GLU A 507 13.94 -18.61 -24.11
C GLU A 507 14.13 -18.22 -25.59
N GLU A 508 14.91 -19.01 -26.35
CA GLU A 508 15.17 -18.78 -27.79
C GLU A 508 13.88 -18.92 -28.61
N GLU A 509 13.40 -17.82 -29.20
CA GLU A 509 12.12 -17.75 -29.90
C GLU A 509 12.29 -17.25 -31.34
N ILE A 510 11.52 -17.82 -32.26
CA ILE A 510 11.48 -17.38 -33.67
C ILE A 510 10.39 -16.30 -33.78
N PRO A 511 10.67 -15.13 -34.40
CA PRO A 511 9.68 -14.07 -34.52
C PRO A 511 8.41 -14.57 -35.21
N HIS A 512 7.25 -14.40 -34.58
CA HIS A 512 5.98 -14.89 -35.13
C HIS A 512 4.75 -14.09 -34.68
N ILE A 513 3.64 -14.36 -35.37
CA ILE A 513 2.28 -14.00 -34.96
C ILE A 513 1.49 -15.31 -34.78
N ARG A 514 1.02 -15.60 -33.57
CA ARG A 514 0.18 -16.75 -33.27
C ARG A 514 -1.28 -16.37 -33.41
N LEU A 515 -2.04 -17.17 -34.16
CA LEU A 515 -3.50 -17.05 -34.28
C LEU A 515 -4.17 -18.12 -33.41
N ILE A 516 -5.05 -17.70 -32.50
CA ILE A 516 -5.76 -18.58 -31.55
C ILE A 516 -7.26 -18.56 -31.87
N TYR A 517 -7.85 -19.74 -32.01
CA TYR A 517 -9.28 -19.91 -32.28
C TYR A 517 -10.00 -20.67 -31.15
N GLY A 518 -11.32 -20.52 -31.06
CA GLY A 518 -12.16 -21.20 -30.05
C GLY A 518 -12.53 -22.65 -30.38
N ASP A 519 -12.37 -23.02 -31.64
CA ASP A 519 -12.53 -24.38 -32.16
C ASP A 519 -11.19 -24.88 -32.72
N THR A 520 -11.04 -26.21 -32.87
CA THR A 520 -9.85 -26.80 -33.51
C THR A 520 -10.01 -26.86 -35.03
N TYR A 521 -8.93 -26.60 -35.75
CA TYR A 521 -8.90 -26.67 -37.22
C TYR A 521 -7.64 -27.37 -37.72
N ALA A 522 -7.69 -27.96 -38.92
CA ALA A 522 -6.49 -28.52 -39.57
C ALA A 522 -5.60 -27.47 -40.24
N GLN A 523 -6.16 -26.29 -40.55
CA GLN A 523 -5.49 -25.10 -41.06
C GLN A 523 -6.27 -23.87 -40.53
N PRO A 524 -5.63 -22.71 -40.34
CA PRO A 524 -6.31 -21.53 -39.80
C PRO A 524 -7.40 -21.08 -40.77
N PRO A 525 -8.66 -20.90 -40.35
CA PRO A 525 -9.72 -20.42 -41.24
C PRO A 525 -9.47 -18.98 -41.68
N SER A 526 -9.88 -18.64 -42.90
CA SER A 526 -9.87 -17.27 -43.41
C SER A 526 -10.68 -16.33 -42.49
N PHE A 527 -10.18 -15.11 -42.27
CA PHE A 527 -10.77 -14.17 -41.29
C PHE A 527 -12.20 -13.74 -41.65
N ASN A 528 -12.59 -13.77 -42.93
CA ASN A 528 -13.96 -13.56 -43.40
C ASN A 528 -14.92 -14.73 -43.08
N VAL A 529 -14.40 -15.89 -42.68
CA VAL A 529 -15.17 -17.06 -42.24
C VAL A 529 -15.20 -17.10 -40.71
N GLN A 530 -14.03 -16.93 -40.08
CA GLN A 530 -13.87 -16.89 -38.63
C GLN A 530 -12.64 -16.06 -38.28
N GLU A 531 -12.83 -14.95 -37.57
CA GLU A 531 -11.72 -14.19 -36.98
C GLU A 531 -11.17 -14.95 -35.75
N PRO A 532 -9.85 -14.86 -35.46
CA PRO A 532 -9.27 -15.46 -34.26
C PRO A 532 -9.89 -14.87 -32.98
N GLN A 533 -9.91 -15.65 -31.90
CA GLN A 533 -10.29 -15.17 -30.57
C GLN A 533 -9.12 -14.49 -29.85
N GLY A 534 -7.90 -14.95 -30.12
CA GLY A 534 -6.67 -14.33 -29.60
C GLY A 534 -5.60 -14.21 -30.68
N VAL A 535 -4.75 -13.20 -30.55
CA VAL A 535 -3.57 -13.01 -31.40
C VAL A 535 -2.39 -12.69 -30.49
N ASP A 536 -1.39 -13.57 -30.44
CA ASP A 536 -0.13 -13.25 -29.79
C ASP A 536 0.89 -12.81 -30.84
N VAL A 537 1.73 -11.83 -30.50
CA VAL A 537 2.88 -11.41 -31.30
C VAL A 537 4.10 -11.60 -30.42
N ALA A 538 5.12 -12.27 -30.93
CA ALA A 538 6.41 -12.43 -30.25
C ALA A 538 7.53 -12.09 -31.24
N TRP A 539 8.13 -10.91 -31.08
CA TRP A 539 9.27 -10.43 -31.84
C TRP A 539 10.46 -10.21 -30.88
N PRO A 540 11.24 -11.27 -30.58
CA PRO A 540 12.30 -11.20 -29.57
C PRO A 540 13.45 -10.26 -29.97
N SER A 541 13.74 -10.13 -31.28
CA SER A 541 14.63 -9.08 -31.79
C SER A 541 14.16 -8.52 -33.14
N LEU A 542 13.87 -7.22 -33.12
CA LEU A 542 13.67 -6.34 -34.26
C LEU A 542 14.86 -5.36 -34.30
N SER A 543 15.76 -5.57 -35.24
CA SER A 543 17.01 -4.80 -35.39
C SER A 543 16.93 -3.77 -36.53
N PHE A 544 17.69 -2.69 -36.35
CA PHE A 544 17.79 -1.56 -37.26
C PHE A 544 19.19 -1.50 -37.91
N ASP A 545 19.29 -0.93 -39.11
CA ASP A 545 20.61 -0.52 -39.64
C ASP A 545 21.28 0.47 -38.65
N PRO A 546 22.59 0.38 -38.38
CA PRO A 546 23.27 1.30 -37.45
C PRO A 546 23.09 2.77 -37.85
N VAL A 547 22.68 3.59 -36.89
CA VAL A 547 22.34 5.01 -37.11
C VAL A 547 23.29 5.95 -36.38
N THR A 548 23.42 7.18 -36.87
CA THR A 548 24.20 8.22 -36.20
C THR A 548 23.29 9.10 -35.35
N ILE A 549 23.40 8.98 -34.03
CA ILE A 549 22.72 9.83 -33.05
C ILE A 549 23.79 10.69 -32.37
N ASN A 550 23.59 12.01 -32.31
CA ASN A 550 24.54 12.99 -31.74
C ASN A 550 26.00 12.97 -32.26
N GLY A 551 26.28 12.21 -33.33
CA GLY A 551 27.62 12.04 -33.91
C GLY A 551 28.30 10.73 -33.52
N GLU A 552 27.72 9.95 -32.61
CA GLU A 552 28.10 8.57 -32.31
C GLU A 552 27.29 7.60 -33.18
N THR A 553 27.82 6.40 -33.42
CA THR A 553 27.08 5.32 -34.11
C THR A 553 26.41 4.44 -33.07
N HIS A 554 25.11 4.17 -33.25
CA HIS A 554 24.32 3.34 -32.36
C HIS A 554 23.76 2.13 -33.10
N GLU A 555 23.84 0.97 -32.45
CA GLU A 555 23.04 -0.21 -32.75
C GLU A 555 21.78 -0.14 -31.88
N LEU A 556 20.62 -0.43 -32.47
CA LEU A 556 19.32 -0.42 -31.79
C LEU A 556 18.59 -1.75 -32.02
N GLU A 557 18.07 -2.29 -30.92
CA GLU A 557 17.31 -3.54 -30.89
C GLU A 557 16.02 -3.31 -30.11
N ILE A 558 14.92 -3.86 -30.63
CA ILE A 558 13.61 -3.84 -29.98
C ILE A 558 13.16 -5.29 -29.76
N LEU A 559 12.77 -5.60 -28.52
CA LEU A 559 11.93 -6.75 -28.21
C LEU A 559 10.49 -6.25 -28.09
N PHE A 560 9.56 -6.91 -28.77
CA PHE A 560 8.13 -6.61 -28.68
C PHE A 560 7.31 -7.89 -28.60
N GLU A 561 6.58 -8.04 -27.50
CA GLU A 561 5.64 -9.13 -27.29
C GLU A 561 4.28 -8.53 -26.89
N THR A 562 3.18 -9.10 -27.38
CA THR A 562 1.85 -8.76 -26.89
C THR A 562 0.89 -9.93 -27.05
N SER A 563 -0.02 -10.09 -26.10
CA SER A 563 -1.18 -10.95 -26.26
C SER A 563 -2.42 -10.08 -26.43
N LEU A 564 -3.15 -10.30 -27.52
CA LEU A 564 -4.36 -9.58 -27.86
C LEU A 564 -5.58 -10.49 -27.73
N PHE A 565 -6.63 -10.00 -27.06
CA PHE A 565 -7.90 -10.73 -26.92
C PHE A 565 -9.00 -10.02 -27.71
N GLY A 566 -9.72 -10.79 -28.52
CA GLY A 566 -10.81 -10.30 -29.36
C GLY A 566 -12.15 -10.29 -28.62
N VAL A 567 -12.83 -9.16 -28.68
CA VAL A 567 -14.13 -8.91 -28.04
C VAL A 567 -15.17 -8.60 -29.12
N ASP A 568 -16.32 -9.27 -29.01
CA ASP A 568 -17.51 -9.06 -29.84
C ASP A 568 -18.57 -8.27 -29.06
N ASP A 569 -19.42 -7.50 -29.74
CA ASP A 569 -20.61 -6.91 -29.11
C ASP A 569 -21.79 -7.89 -29.18
N PRO A 570 -22.29 -8.44 -28.06
CA PRO A 570 -23.37 -9.41 -28.07
C PRO A 570 -24.71 -8.84 -28.55
N TYR A 571 -24.92 -7.53 -28.47
CA TYR A 571 -26.19 -6.88 -28.79
C TYR A 571 -26.21 -6.23 -30.19
N ASN A 572 -25.07 -6.23 -30.92
CA ASN A 572 -24.99 -5.66 -32.25
C ASN A 572 -24.11 -6.47 -33.22
N ASP A 573 -24.76 -7.35 -34.00
CA ASP A 573 -24.15 -8.20 -35.04
C ASP A 573 -23.54 -7.45 -36.24
N THR A 574 -23.70 -6.12 -36.32
CA THR A 574 -23.07 -5.29 -37.36
C THR A 574 -21.69 -4.77 -36.97
N TYR A 575 -21.30 -4.94 -35.71
CA TYR A 575 -19.98 -4.62 -35.21
C TYR A 575 -19.01 -5.78 -35.44
N GLU A 576 -17.80 -5.44 -35.88
CA GLU A 576 -16.71 -6.42 -36.08
C GLU A 576 -16.03 -6.75 -34.76
N ARG A 577 -15.32 -7.89 -34.68
CA ARG A 577 -14.46 -8.19 -33.55
C ARG A 577 -13.34 -7.16 -33.46
N ARG A 578 -13.10 -6.66 -32.24
CA ARG A 578 -12.02 -5.71 -31.92
C ARG A 578 -11.11 -6.28 -30.84
N TYR A 579 -9.83 -5.91 -30.87
CA TYR A 579 -8.80 -6.53 -30.02
C TYR A 579 -8.23 -5.54 -29.01
N ASN A 580 -8.12 -5.97 -27.75
CA ASN A 580 -7.38 -5.26 -26.71
C ASN A 580 -6.07 -5.99 -26.36
N PRO A 581 -5.05 -5.28 -25.87
CA PRO A 581 -3.91 -5.93 -25.25
C PRO A 581 -4.31 -6.44 -23.86
N THR A 582 -4.05 -7.71 -23.57
CA THR A 582 -4.08 -8.27 -22.20
C THR A 582 -2.72 -8.11 -21.53
N ALA A 583 -1.65 -8.26 -22.32
CA ALA A 583 -0.28 -7.97 -21.94
C ALA A 583 0.50 -7.33 -23.10
N VAL A 584 1.47 -6.46 -22.79
CA VAL A 584 2.50 -5.96 -23.73
C VAL A 584 3.85 -5.91 -23.01
N VAL A 585 4.87 -6.50 -23.62
CA VAL A 585 6.29 -6.33 -23.26
C VAL A 585 6.96 -5.55 -24.38
N PHE A 586 7.66 -4.48 -24.03
CA PHE A 586 8.40 -3.65 -24.97
C PHE A 586 9.74 -3.27 -24.38
N TRP A 587 10.81 -3.83 -24.92
CA TRP A 587 12.18 -3.44 -24.56
C TRP A 587 12.85 -2.78 -25.75
N VAL A 588 13.61 -1.72 -25.50
CA VAL A 588 14.47 -1.03 -26.46
C VAL A 588 15.85 -0.97 -25.87
N ARG A 589 16.86 -1.48 -26.57
CA ARG A 589 18.27 -1.39 -26.16
C ARG A 589 19.06 -0.63 -27.20
N THR A 590 19.96 0.24 -26.74
CA THR A 590 20.86 1.00 -27.59
C THR A 590 22.29 0.91 -27.10
N PHE A 591 23.21 0.64 -28.03
CA PHE A 591 24.64 0.48 -27.79
C PHE A 591 25.42 1.44 -28.67
N GLY A 592 26.16 2.36 -28.07
CA GLY A 592 27.06 3.29 -28.77
C GLY A 592 28.39 2.64 -29.15
N GLU A 593 29.24 3.40 -29.85
CA GLU A 593 30.59 2.95 -30.22
C GLU A 593 31.48 2.79 -28.96
N THR A 594 32.32 1.76 -28.94
CA THR A 594 33.29 1.54 -27.84
C THR A 594 34.35 2.65 -27.83
N GLN A 595 34.42 3.39 -26.72
CA GLN A 595 35.34 4.51 -26.52
C GLN A 595 36.69 4.06 -25.91
N ASP A 596 36.69 3.16 -24.92
CA ASP A 596 37.90 2.52 -24.36
C ASP A 596 37.57 1.12 -23.76
N GLU A 597 38.54 0.42 -23.17
CA GLU A 597 38.38 -0.90 -22.53
C GLU A 597 38.96 -0.92 -21.10
N VAL A 598 38.18 -1.42 -20.13
CA VAL A 598 38.61 -1.60 -18.73
C VAL A 598 38.67 -3.09 -18.37
N THR A 599 39.60 -3.48 -17.48
CA THR A 599 39.66 -4.87 -16.97
C THR A 599 39.01 -4.97 -15.58
N VAL A 600 37.80 -5.53 -15.51
CA VAL A 600 37.06 -5.78 -14.27
C VAL A 600 37.08 -7.28 -13.97
N ASN A 601 37.48 -7.68 -12.76
CA ASN A 601 37.57 -9.09 -12.32
C ASN A 601 38.40 -10.05 -13.22
N GLY A 602 39.18 -9.51 -14.16
CA GLY A 602 39.99 -10.28 -15.12
C GLY A 602 39.36 -10.41 -16.51
N GLU A 603 38.18 -9.85 -16.72
CA GLU A 603 37.48 -9.76 -18.00
C GLU A 603 37.62 -8.34 -18.57
N THR A 604 37.73 -8.22 -19.89
CA THR A 604 37.80 -6.94 -20.59
C THR A 604 36.38 -6.48 -20.90
N VAL A 605 35.99 -5.34 -20.33
CA VAL A 605 34.67 -4.72 -20.50
C VAL A 605 34.85 -3.47 -21.37
N PRO A 606 34.14 -3.36 -22.51
CA PRO A 606 34.14 -2.14 -23.31
C PRO A 606 33.40 -1.02 -22.58
N LEU A 607 33.95 0.19 -22.62
CA LEU A 607 33.29 1.42 -22.20
C LEU A 607 32.57 2.01 -23.41
N ALA A 608 31.24 1.97 -23.41
CA ALA A 608 30.39 2.53 -24.45
C ALA A 608 29.14 3.14 -23.80
N ASN A 609 28.63 4.23 -24.38
CA ASN A 609 27.35 4.81 -23.95
C ASN A 609 26.22 3.83 -24.30
N GLN A 610 25.42 3.43 -23.31
CA GLN A 610 24.34 2.47 -23.49
C GLN A 610 23.05 2.93 -22.81
N SER A 611 21.90 2.55 -23.36
CA SER A 611 20.62 2.70 -22.68
C SER A 611 19.71 1.51 -22.92
N ALA A 612 18.85 1.21 -21.95
CA ALA A 612 17.75 0.28 -22.14
C ALA A 612 16.47 0.85 -21.52
N LEU A 613 15.41 0.91 -22.33
CA LEU A 613 14.04 1.15 -21.88
C LEU A 613 13.32 -0.19 -21.85
N VAL A 614 12.69 -0.50 -20.73
CA VAL A 614 11.81 -1.65 -20.52
C VAL A 614 10.44 -1.11 -20.14
N SER A 615 9.38 -1.64 -20.73
CA SER A 615 7.98 -1.39 -20.37
C SER A 615 7.21 -2.70 -20.44
N GLU A 616 6.50 -3.02 -19.36
CA GLU A 616 5.69 -4.24 -19.22
C GLU A 616 4.34 -3.86 -18.63
N ILE A 617 3.28 -4.04 -19.40
CA ILE A 617 1.91 -3.71 -19.01
C ILE A 617 1.03 -4.96 -19.05
N SER A 618 0.21 -5.13 -18.01
CA SER A 618 -0.94 -6.04 -18.00
C SER A 618 -2.21 -5.23 -17.75
N THR A 619 -3.30 -5.60 -18.42
CA THR A 619 -4.55 -4.82 -18.38
C THR A 619 -5.62 -5.47 -17.51
N VAL A 620 -6.59 -4.65 -17.09
CA VAL A 620 -7.86 -5.09 -16.51
C VAL A 620 -8.95 -4.93 -17.56
N ASN A 621 -9.88 -5.88 -17.61
CA ASN A 621 -10.95 -5.99 -18.60
C ASN A 621 -10.49 -6.15 -20.06
N GLY A 622 -9.22 -6.48 -20.34
CA GLY A 622 -8.73 -6.67 -21.71
C GLY A 622 -9.53 -7.69 -22.54
N SER A 623 -10.07 -8.74 -21.91
CA SER A 623 -10.92 -9.74 -22.55
C SER A 623 -12.41 -9.38 -22.65
N ALA A 624 -12.83 -8.20 -22.16
CA ALA A 624 -14.24 -7.84 -22.03
C ALA A 624 -14.58 -6.39 -22.44
N PHE A 625 -13.63 -5.46 -22.39
CA PHE A 625 -13.80 -4.10 -22.90
C PHE A 625 -13.90 -4.10 -24.42
N TYR A 626 -14.70 -3.20 -25.00
CA TYR A 626 -14.82 -3.10 -26.46
C TYR A 626 -14.25 -1.75 -26.92
N PRO A 627 -13.04 -1.73 -27.52
CA PRO A 627 -12.35 -0.51 -27.90
C PRO A 627 -13.04 0.18 -29.08
N ASP A 628 -12.69 1.43 -29.36
CA ASP A 628 -13.30 2.24 -30.43
C ASP A 628 -12.87 1.84 -31.85
N SER A 629 -11.72 1.15 -31.99
CA SER A 629 -11.13 0.71 -33.26
C SER A 629 -10.73 -0.78 -33.22
N LYS A 630 -10.49 -1.39 -34.40
CA LYS A 630 -10.28 -2.85 -34.52
C LYS A 630 -9.03 -3.35 -33.78
N TRP A 631 -7.98 -2.53 -33.78
CA TRP A 631 -6.69 -2.86 -33.20
C TRP A 631 -6.41 -1.95 -31.99
N PRO A 632 -5.57 -2.37 -31.03
CA PRO A 632 -5.26 -1.57 -29.85
C PRO A 632 -4.83 -0.13 -30.14
N GLU A 633 -5.47 0.83 -29.48
CA GLU A 633 -5.03 2.22 -29.42
C GLU A 633 -4.86 2.68 -27.96
N PHE A 634 -3.76 3.38 -27.66
CA PHE A 634 -3.41 3.80 -26.30
C PHE A 634 -4.43 4.73 -25.65
N ASP A 635 -5.24 5.44 -26.44
CA ASP A 635 -6.21 6.41 -25.94
C ASP A 635 -7.49 5.73 -25.40
N ASN A 636 -7.63 4.40 -25.51
CA ASN A 636 -8.75 3.62 -24.95
C ASN A 636 -8.66 3.37 -23.43
N PHE A 637 -7.50 3.59 -22.79
CA PHE A 637 -7.36 3.35 -21.35
C PHE A 637 -8.24 4.31 -20.52
N PHE A 638 -8.99 3.73 -19.58
CA PHE A 638 -9.93 4.41 -18.66
C PHE A 638 -11.12 5.13 -19.30
N VAL A 639 -11.25 5.10 -20.63
CA VAL A 639 -12.36 5.71 -21.37
C VAL A 639 -13.52 4.71 -21.42
N PRO A 640 -14.72 5.05 -20.90
CA PRO A 640 -15.91 4.24 -21.13
C PRO A 640 -16.38 4.40 -22.57
N ARG A 641 -17.01 3.34 -23.08
CA ARG A 641 -17.67 3.34 -24.40
C ARG A 641 -18.77 4.41 -24.47
N PRO A 642 -19.05 5.04 -25.64
CA PRO A 642 -20.10 6.04 -25.77
C PRO A 642 -21.50 5.51 -25.41
N ASP A 643 -22.28 6.31 -24.67
CA ASP A 643 -23.66 5.99 -24.24
C ASP A 643 -24.59 5.56 -25.39
N ASP A 644 -24.38 6.05 -26.62
CA ASP A 644 -25.21 5.71 -27.78
C ASP A 644 -24.86 4.37 -28.45
N GLU A 645 -23.77 3.72 -28.03
CA GLU A 645 -23.43 2.34 -28.38
C GLU A 645 -23.78 1.32 -27.28
N LEU A 646 -24.12 1.77 -26.08
CA LEU A 646 -24.43 0.92 -24.92
C LEU A 646 -25.93 0.58 -24.84
N VAL A 647 -26.25 -0.63 -24.37
CA VAL A 647 -27.63 -1.07 -24.13
C VAL A 647 -27.95 -1.00 -22.64
N PHE A 648 -28.53 0.10 -22.17
CA PHE A 648 -28.75 0.33 -20.73
C PHE A 648 -29.88 -0.51 -20.10
N GLU A 649 -30.86 -0.96 -20.87
CA GLU A 649 -31.99 -1.77 -20.43
C GLU A 649 -32.13 -2.99 -21.35
N VAL A 650 -32.17 -4.21 -20.79
CA VAL A 650 -32.34 -5.47 -21.52
C VAL A 650 -33.57 -6.20 -20.97
N ASP A 651 -34.67 -6.16 -21.73
CA ASP A 651 -35.88 -6.94 -21.45
C ASP A 651 -35.57 -8.45 -21.51
N ASP A 652 -36.15 -9.24 -20.60
CA ASP A 652 -36.03 -10.71 -20.52
C ASP A 652 -34.57 -11.26 -20.37
N MET A 653 -33.60 -10.42 -19.97
CA MET A 653 -32.14 -10.70 -19.95
C MET A 653 -31.70 -12.05 -19.35
N MET A 654 -32.25 -12.49 -18.21
CA MET A 654 -31.78 -13.70 -17.52
C MET A 654 -32.89 -14.73 -17.27
N THR A 655 -32.61 -16.01 -17.55
CA THR A 655 -33.39 -17.14 -17.03
C THR A 655 -32.52 -18.14 -16.29
N LEU A 656 -33.11 -18.78 -15.27
CA LEU A 656 -32.45 -19.81 -14.45
C LEU A 656 -33.14 -21.16 -14.62
N TYR A 657 -32.36 -22.25 -14.65
CA TYR A 657 -32.90 -23.61 -14.63
C TYR A 657 -32.16 -24.50 -13.64
N LEU A 658 -32.84 -24.93 -12.57
CA LEU A 658 -32.26 -25.76 -11.52
C LEU A 658 -32.65 -27.23 -11.69
N SER A 659 -31.71 -28.17 -11.54
CA SER A 659 -32.02 -29.60 -11.43
C SER A 659 -30.91 -30.42 -10.77
N THR A 660 -30.95 -31.74 -10.94
CA THR A 660 -29.88 -32.67 -10.56
C THR A 660 -29.38 -33.45 -11.76
N GLU A 661 -28.09 -33.79 -11.74
CA GLU A 661 -27.47 -34.73 -12.68
C GLU A 661 -26.55 -35.72 -11.95
N THR A 662 -26.10 -36.77 -12.64
CA THR A 662 -25.12 -37.72 -12.10
C THR A 662 -23.81 -37.55 -12.87
N VAL A 663 -22.76 -37.15 -12.17
CA VAL A 663 -21.42 -36.90 -12.72
C VAL A 663 -20.42 -37.91 -12.18
N ASN A 664 -19.38 -38.21 -12.95
CA ASN A 664 -18.24 -38.96 -12.45
C ASN A 664 -17.27 -38.01 -11.71
N ARG A 665 -17.01 -38.29 -10.43
CA ARG A 665 -16.02 -37.57 -9.62
C ARG A 665 -14.61 -38.16 -9.78
N GLY A 666 -14.51 -39.46 -10.06
CA GLY A 666 -13.26 -40.19 -10.26
C GLY A 666 -12.79 -40.25 -11.71
N ASP A 667 -11.69 -40.97 -11.95
CA ASP A 667 -11.13 -41.20 -13.29
C ASP A 667 -11.89 -42.30 -14.08
N ASP A 668 -11.50 -42.51 -15.34
CA ASP A 668 -12.08 -43.54 -16.22
C ASP A 668 -11.82 -44.97 -15.74
N GLU A 669 -10.79 -45.21 -14.93
CA GLU A 669 -10.46 -46.53 -14.38
C GLU A 669 -11.24 -46.81 -13.07
N ASN A 670 -11.58 -45.76 -12.32
CA ASN A 670 -12.20 -45.81 -10.99
C ASN A 670 -13.37 -44.80 -10.88
N PRO A 671 -14.48 -44.99 -11.60
CA PRO A 671 -15.58 -44.04 -11.61
C PRO A 671 -16.31 -43.96 -10.25
N ASP A 672 -16.45 -42.74 -9.74
CA ASP A 672 -17.20 -42.38 -8.54
C ASP A 672 -18.42 -41.53 -8.95
N ASN A 673 -19.55 -42.18 -9.24
CA ASN A 673 -20.74 -41.49 -9.73
C ASN A 673 -21.50 -40.83 -8.58
N VAL A 674 -21.50 -39.49 -8.56
CA VAL A 674 -22.14 -38.65 -7.55
C VAL A 674 -23.31 -37.91 -8.17
N THR A 675 -24.45 -37.83 -7.46
CA THR A 675 -25.54 -36.92 -7.83
C THR A 675 -25.21 -35.53 -7.32
N VAL A 676 -25.18 -34.55 -8.23
CA VAL A 676 -24.95 -33.13 -7.92
C VAL A 676 -26.23 -32.34 -8.21
N GLU A 677 -26.45 -31.26 -7.45
CA GLU A 677 -27.41 -30.23 -7.82
C GLU A 677 -26.73 -29.20 -8.72
N TYR A 678 -27.48 -28.57 -9.61
CA TYR A 678 -26.96 -27.53 -10.49
C TYR A 678 -27.99 -26.44 -10.77
N VAL A 679 -27.46 -25.29 -11.16
CA VAL A 679 -28.18 -24.17 -11.77
C VAL A 679 -27.57 -23.86 -13.14
N ASP A 680 -28.39 -23.74 -14.16
CA ASP A 680 -28.02 -23.13 -15.43
C ASP A 680 -28.34 -21.63 -15.38
N PHE A 681 -27.38 -20.80 -15.74
CA PHE A 681 -27.50 -19.37 -16.03
C PHE A 681 -27.56 -19.17 -17.54
N ASP A 682 -28.72 -18.72 -18.03
CA ASP A 682 -28.95 -18.36 -19.42
C ASP A 682 -29.13 -16.84 -19.45
N VAL A 683 -28.06 -16.11 -19.78
CA VAL A 683 -27.97 -14.64 -19.74
C VAL A 683 -27.75 -14.13 -21.16
N GLU A 684 -28.64 -13.26 -21.63
CA GLU A 684 -28.56 -12.69 -22.98
C GLU A 684 -27.25 -11.91 -23.16
N GLY A 685 -26.44 -12.36 -24.12
CA GLY A 685 -25.12 -11.83 -24.43
C GLY A 685 -23.94 -12.60 -23.82
N ASN A 686 -24.21 -13.66 -23.05
CA ASN A 686 -23.19 -14.56 -22.52
C ASN A 686 -23.32 -15.99 -23.08
N ALA A 687 -22.27 -16.79 -22.86
CA ALA A 687 -22.38 -18.24 -23.02
C ALA A 687 -23.31 -18.84 -21.95
N LEU A 688 -24.08 -19.86 -22.33
CA LEU A 688 -24.93 -20.61 -21.41
C LEU A 688 -24.07 -21.43 -20.44
N VAL A 689 -24.14 -21.09 -19.14
CA VAL A 689 -23.26 -21.67 -18.10
C VAL A 689 -24.06 -22.51 -17.12
N ARG A 690 -23.47 -23.61 -16.65
CA ARG A 690 -23.93 -24.40 -15.50
C ARG A 690 -22.96 -24.29 -14.35
N ILE A 691 -23.47 -23.99 -13.16
CA ILE A 691 -22.75 -24.19 -11.89
C ILE A 691 -23.27 -25.46 -11.24
N ARG A 692 -22.38 -26.45 -11.06
CA ARG A 692 -22.63 -27.68 -10.30
C ARG A 692 -22.20 -27.46 -8.85
N VAL A 693 -23.07 -27.76 -7.90
CA VAL A 693 -22.79 -27.79 -6.47
C VAL A 693 -22.71 -29.25 -6.03
N TYR A 694 -21.52 -29.68 -5.63
CA TYR A 694 -21.28 -31.05 -5.19
C TYR A 694 -21.70 -31.24 -3.72
N PRO A 695 -22.19 -32.43 -3.32
CA PRO A 695 -22.51 -32.70 -1.92
C PRO A 695 -21.30 -32.43 -1.00
N PRO A 696 -21.46 -31.67 0.10
CA PRO A 696 -20.36 -31.30 0.99
C PRO A 696 -19.68 -32.51 1.62
N ALA A 697 -18.37 -32.40 1.81
CA ALA A 697 -17.54 -33.45 2.39
C ALA A 697 -16.42 -32.88 3.25
N SER A 698 -16.43 -33.22 4.55
CA SER A 698 -15.40 -32.80 5.52
C SER A 698 -15.34 -31.28 5.79
N GLY A 699 -16.46 -30.58 5.71
CA GLY A 699 -16.55 -29.13 5.97
C GLY A 699 -16.17 -28.24 4.78
N VAL A 700 -16.13 -28.79 3.57
CA VAL A 700 -16.02 -28.03 2.31
C VAL A 700 -17.07 -28.49 1.29
N THR A 701 -17.51 -27.55 0.45
CA THR A 701 -18.35 -27.81 -0.74
C THR A 701 -17.50 -27.62 -2.00
N GLU A 702 -17.53 -28.58 -2.92
CA GLU A 702 -16.91 -28.41 -4.24
C GLU A 702 -17.93 -27.78 -5.21
N ILE A 703 -17.52 -26.79 -5.99
CA ILE A 703 -18.28 -26.23 -7.10
C ILE A 703 -17.55 -26.43 -8.42
N GLN A 704 -18.28 -26.46 -9.54
CA GLN A 704 -17.69 -26.54 -10.89
C GLN A 704 -18.54 -25.78 -11.91
N THR A 705 -17.89 -24.91 -12.67
CA THR A 705 -18.50 -24.15 -13.77
C THR A 705 -18.31 -24.90 -15.09
N CYS A 706 -19.37 -24.99 -15.90
CA CYS A 706 -19.39 -25.70 -17.18
C CYS A 706 -20.12 -24.91 -18.26
N THR A 707 -19.65 -24.96 -19.50
CA THR A 707 -20.33 -24.37 -20.66
C THR A 707 -21.27 -25.40 -21.29
N LEU A 708 -22.48 -24.99 -21.68
CA LEU A 708 -23.52 -25.88 -22.23
C LEU A 708 -23.84 -25.60 -23.70
N GLU A 709 -24.31 -26.63 -24.40
CA GLU A 709 -25.01 -26.46 -25.68
C GLU A 709 -26.48 -26.06 -25.44
N SER A 710 -26.94 -25.02 -26.13
CA SER A 710 -28.33 -24.55 -26.01
C SER A 710 -29.32 -25.56 -26.61
N ALA A 711 -30.39 -25.85 -25.87
CA ALA A 711 -31.41 -26.81 -26.27
C ALA A 711 -32.82 -26.24 -26.05
N ALA A 712 -33.73 -26.52 -26.99
CA ALA A 712 -35.14 -26.09 -26.95
C ALA A 712 -35.95 -26.61 -25.74
N ASN A 713 -35.36 -27.47 -24.91
CA ASN A 713 -35.82 -27.84 -23.59
C ASN A 713 -34.60 -27.79 -22.65
N PRO A 714 -34.60 -26.96 -21.59
CA PRO A 714 -33.47 -26.84 -20.66
C PRO A 714 -32.99 -28.19 -20.08
N ALA A 715 -33.92 -29.12 -19.83
CA ALA A 715 -33.60 -30.47 -19.34
C ALA A 715 -32.79 -31.33 -20.34
N ASN A 716 -32.61 -30.87 -21.58
CA ASN A 716 -31.84 -31.52 -22.64
C ASN A 716 -30.52 -30.78 -22.95
N ARG A 717 -30.15 -29.73 -22.20
CA ARG A 717 -28.85 -29.04 -22.38
C ARG A 717 -27.71 -29.99 -22.04
N GLU A 718 -26.79 -30.17 -22.97
CA GLU A 718 -25.62 -31.04 -22.80
C GLU A 718 -24.39 -30.19 -22.45
N VAL A 719 -23.48 -30.74 -21.63
CA VAL A 719 -22.24 -30.06 -21.22
C VAL A 719 -21.19 -30.21 -22.32
N ILE A 720 -20.66 -29.09 -22.80
CA ILE A 720 -19.57 -29.05 -23.79
C ILE A 720 -18.24 -29.27 -23.08
N THR A 721 -17.96 -28.44 -22.06
CA THR A 721 -16.72 -28.46 -21.28
C THR A 721 -16.97 -27.96 -19.86
N CYS A 722 -16.05 -28.25 -18.94
CA CYS A 722 -16.06 -27.75 -17.58
C CYS A 722 -14.67 -27.29 -17.17
N GLY A 723 -14.61 -26.22 -16.36
CA GLY A 723 -13.40 -25.85 -15.64
C GLY A 723 -13.11 -26.79 -14.47
N ASP A 724 -12.04 -26.48 -13.74
CA ASP A 724 -11.65 -27.19 -12.53
C ASP A 724 -12.68 -27.07 -11.40
N ARG A 725 -12.58 -27.96 -10.40
CA ARG A 725 -13.41 -27.93 -9.20
C ARG A 725 -12.79 -26.98 -8.17
N ILE A 726 -13.55 -25.98 -7.75
CA ILE A 726 -13.15 -25.01 -6.73
C ILE A 726 -13.74 -25.46 -5.38
N GLN A 727 -13.02 -25.24 -4.27
CA GLN A 727 -13.49 -25.57 -2.93
C GLN A 727 -13.96 -24.32 -2.19
N LEU A 728 -15.22 -24.34 -1.73
CA LEU A 728 -15.80 -23.37 -0.82
C LEU A 728 -15.68 -23.90 0.62
N SER A 729 -15.38 -23.00 1.57
CA SER A 729 -15.44 -23.30 3.00
C SER A 729 -16.89 -23.48 3.47
N GLY A 730 -17.15 -24.45 4.34
CA GLY A 730 -18.49 -24.73 4.86
C GLY A 730 -19.21 -25.88 4.16
N GLU A 731 -20.44 -26.16 4.61
CA GLU A 731 -21.31 -27.21 4.04
C GLU A 731 -22.50 -26.57 3.34
N ASN A 732 -22.27 -26.05 2.13
CA ASN A 732 -23.26 -25.33 1.33
C ASN A 732 -23.99 -26.28 0.37
N ASP A 733 -25.32 -26.21 0.32
CA ASP A 733 -26.14 -26.81 -0.74
C ASP A 733 -26.51 -25.77 -1.81
N LEU A 734 -27.26 -26.16 -2.85
CA LEU A 734 -27.60 -25.24 -3.94
C LEU A 734 -28.53 -24.09 -3.49
N ASP A 735 -29.42 -24.30 -2.52
CA ASP A 735 -30.28 -23.21 -2.03
C ASP A 735 -29.47 -22.23 -1.17
N THR A 736 -28.54 -22.73 -0.36
CA THR A 736 -27.58 -21.89 0.40
C THR A 736 -26.70 -21.07 -0.56
N PHE A 737 -26.06 -21.72 -1.53
CA PHE A 737 -25.23 -21.06 -2.55
C PHE A 737 -26.00 -19.96 -3.31
N LEU A 738 -27.26 -20.20 -3.67
CA LEU A 738 -28.08 -19.20 -4.37
C LEU A 738 -28.59 -18.08 -3.46
N SER A 739 -28.86 -18.36 -2.18
CA SER A 739 -29.28 -17.36 -1.21
C SER A 739 -28.12 -16.43 -0.84
N ASP A 740 -26.96 -17.00 -0.54
CA ASP A 740 -25.76 -16.27 -0.14
C ASP A 740 -25.24 -15.44 -1.32
N GLY A 741 -25.11 -16.06 -2.51
CA GLY A 741 -24.67 -15.36 -3.72
C GLY A 741 -25.62 -14.24 -4.18
N TYR A 742 -26.91 -14.30 -3.82
CA TYR A 742 -27.86 -13.19 -4.05
C TYR A 742 -27.71 -12.08 -2.99
N ALA A 743 -27.48 -12.44 -1.73
CA ALA A 743 -27.20 -11.47 -0.66
C ALA A 743 -25.87 -10.73 -0.88
N GLU A 744 -24.88 -11.40 -1.48
CA GLU A 744 -23.56 -10.86 -1.85
C GLU A 744 -23.54 -10.18 -3.24
N GLY A 745 -24.65 -10.15 -3.97
CA GLY A 745 -24.75 -9.51 -5.29
C GLY A 745 -24.26 -10.35 -6.49
N THR A 746 -23.50 -11.42 -6.26
CA THR A 746 -22.85 -12.26 -7.30
C THR A 746 -23.80 -12.96 -8.29
N ILE A 747 -25.09 -13.06 -7.98
CA ILE A 747 -26.11 -13.73 -8.82
C ILE A 747 -26.98 -12.72 -9.57
N ASN A 748 -27.26 -11.58 -8.94
CA ASN A 748 -28.07 -10.49 -9.47
C ASN A 748 -27.22 -9.37 -10.10
N LEU A 749 -25.91 -9.54 -10.18
CA LEU A 749 -25.01 -8.76 -11.03
C LEU A 749 -24.44 -9.70 -12.10
N GLN A 750 -24.69 -9.41 -13.38
CA GLN A 750 -24.25 -10.23 -14.51
C GLN A 750 -23.36 -9.41 -15.43
N GLU A 751 -22.11 -9.84 -15.58
CA GLU A 751 -21.12 -9.25 -16.47
C GLU A 751 -21.41 -9.61 -17.93
N VAL A 752 -21.47 -8.62 -18.83
CA VAL A 752 -21.66 -8.82 -20.27
C VAL A 752 -20.51 -8.16 -21.04
N PRO A 753 -19.76 -8.90 -21.89
CA PRO A 753 -18.72 -8.35 -22.74
C PRO A 753 -19.20 -7.15 -23.57
N ALA A 754 -18.29 -6.25 -23.90
CA ALA A 754 -18.51 -4.98 -24.61
C ALA A 754 -19.39 -3.93 -23.92
N HIS A 755 -20.03 -4.24 -22.79
CA HIS A 755 -20.95 -3.33 -22.09
C HIS A 755 -20.56 -3.11 -20.62
N GLY A 756 -20.62 -4.13 -19.77
CA GLY A 756 -20.38 -3.98 -18.32
C GLY A 756 -21.23 -4.90 -17.46
N ALA A 757 -21.37 -4.58 -16.17
CA ALA A 757 -22.08 -5.39 -15.20
C ALA A 757 -23.54 -4.92 -14.97
N TYR A 758 -24.50 -5.75 -15.41
CA TYR A 758 -25.94 -5.48 -15.34
C TYR A 758 -26.53 -5.94 -14.01
N ALA A 759 -27.28 -5.07 -13.35
CA ALA A 759 -28.12 -5.45 -12.22
C ALA A 759 -29.41 -6.11 -12.73
N ILE A 760 -29.70 -7.32 -12.27
CA ILE A 760 -30.85 -8.13 -12.68
C ILE A 760 -32.00 -7.96 -11.68
N ASP A 761 -33.19 -7.59 -12.14
CA ASP A 761 -34.38 -7.45 -11.30
C ASP A 761 -35.00 -8.82 -10.94
N MET A 762 -34.48 -9.43 -9.88
CA MET A 762 -35.03 -10.64 -9.28
C MET A 762 -36.11 -10.36 -8.21
N SER A 763 -36.57 -9.11 -8.04
CA SER A 763 -37.47 -8.72 -6.94
C SER A 763 -38.82 -9.43 -6.95
N SER A 764 -39.23 -9.96 -8.10
CA SER A 764 -40.41 -10.82 -8.24
C SER A 764 -40.32 -12.17 -7.50
N LEU A 765 -39.10 -12.59 -7.10
CA LEU A 765 -38.85 -13.80 -6.31
C LEU A 765 -38.70 -13.54 -4.81
N GLU A 766 -38.36 -12.32 -4.38
CA GLU A 766 -37.98 -12.02 -2.99
C GLU A 766 -39.04 -12.43 -1.96
N ASN A 767 -38.57 -12.93 -0.82
CA ASN A 767 -39.37 -13.03 0.40
C ASN A 767 -39.65 -11.63 0.98
N ALA A 768 -40.62 -11.53 1.90
CA ALA A 768 -40.98 -10.26 2.54
C ALA A 768 -39.89 -9.64 3.45
N ASP A 769 -38.75 -10.32 3.60
CA ASP A 769 -37.54 -9.88 4.31
C ASP A 769 -36.36 -9.58 3.37
N GLY A 770 -36.55 -9.65 2.04
CA GLY A 770 -35.52 -9.40 1.02
C GLY A 770 -34.65 -10.62 0.70
N THR A 771 -34.92 -11.80 1.28
CA THR A 771 -34.13 -13.01 1.00
C THR A 771 -34.66 -13.78 -0.22
N LEU A 772 -33.78 -14.50 -0.92
CA LEU A 772 -34.17 -15.40 -2.01
C LEU A 772 -34.80 -16.69 -1.45
N PRO A 773 -36.00 -17.11 -1.88
CA PRO A 773 -36.60 -18.37 -1.45
C PRO A 773 -36.00 -19.58 -2.19
N THR A 774 -36.13 -20.77 -1.59
CA THR A 774 -35.89 -22.07 -2.23
C THR A 774 -36.53 -22.15 -3.63
N LEU A 775 -35.69 -22.23 -4.67
CA LEU A 775 -36.16 -22.17 -6.05
C LEU A 775 -36.65 -23.54 -6.58
N PRO A 776 -37.68 -23.58 -7.44
CA PRO A 776 -38.27 -24.83 -7.91
C PRO A 776 -37.38 -25.56 -8.93
N ARG A 777 -36.99 -26.80 -8.61
CA ARG A 777 -36.23 -27.67 -9.54
C ARG A 777 -37.11 -28.14 -10.71
N ASN A 778 -36.45 -28.43 -11.84
CA ASN A 778 -37.01 -28.89 -13.11
C ASN A 778 -38.00 -27.90 -13.76
N GLN A 779 -37.86 -26.60 -13.49
CA GLN A 779 -38.67 -25.53 -14.06
C GLN A 779 -37.75 -24.38 -14.48
N LEU A 780 -38.12 -23.68 -15.55
CA LEU A 780 -37.47 -22.42 -15.93
C LEU A 780 -38.00 -21.31 -15.01
N ILE A 781 -37.10 -20.47 -14.52
CA ILE A 781 -37.35 -19.38 -13.58
C ILE A 781 -36.90 -18.08 -14.26
N GLY A 782 -37.66 -17.01 -14.05
CA GLY A 782 -37.60 -15.80 -14.86
C GLY A 782 -38.60 -15.85 -16.04
N PRO A 783 -38.36 -15.10 -17.12
CA PRO A 783 -37.21 -14.22 -17.33
C PRO A 783 -37.17 -13.02 -16.37
N PHE A 784 -36.00 -12.40 -16.27
CA PHE A 784 -35.72 -11.21 -15.46
C PHE A 784 -35.05 -10.13 -16.32
N ASP A 785 -35.48 -8.89 -16.15
CA ASP A 785 -34.92 -7.74 -16.87
C ASP A 785 -33.59 -7.30 -16.25
N GLY A 786 -32.69 -6.76 -17.07
CA GLY A 786 -31.38 -6.26 -16.64
C GLY A 786 -31.21 -4.76 -16.88
N THR A 787 -30.51 -4.07 -15.97
CA THR A 787 -30.17 -2.63 -16.09
C THR A 787 -28.68 -2.39 -15.88
N LEU A 788 -28.03 -1.68 -16.79
CA LEU A 788 -26.63 -1.26 -16.67
C LEU A 788 -26.56 0.10 -15.95
N SER A 789 -25.72 0.21 -14.92
CA SER A 789 -25.34 1.51 -14.34
C SER A 789 -24.16 2.12 -15.12
N PRO A 790 -24.11 3.44 -15.35
CA PRO A 790 -22.93 4.11 -15.92
C PRO A 790 -21.61 3.82 -15.17
N ASP A 791 -21.70 3.54 -13.87
CA ASP A 791 -20.53 3.19 -13.04
C ASP A 791 -20.04 1.75 -13.25
N ASN A 792 -20.92 0.86 -13.74
CA ASN A 792 -20.64 -0.54 -14.04
C ASN A 792 -20.19 -0.78 -15.50
N VAL A 793 -20.11 0.27 -16.32
CA VAL A 793 -19.65 0.19 -17.71
C VAL A 793 -18.18 -0.20 -17.76
N TYR A 794 -17.84 -1.21 -18.56
CA TYR A 794 -16.45 -1.66 -18.69
C TYR A 794 -15.52 -0.56 -19.22
N ARG A 795 -14.31 -0.55 -18.69
CA ARG A 795 -13.20 0.32 -19.09
C ARG A 795 -11.92 -0.51 -19.09
N LEU A 796 -11.06 -0.31 -20.09
CA LEU A 796 -9.72 -0.88 -20.08
C LEU A 796 -8.88 -0.21 -18.99
N GLY A 797 -8.28 -1.00 -18.10
CA GLY A 797 -7.45 -0.47 -17.00
C GLY A 797 -6.07 -1.10 -16.91
N ILE A 798 -5.26 -0.66 -15.96
CA ILE A 798 -3.87 -1.11 -15.78
C ILE A 798 -3.79 -1.98 -14.53
N ASN A 799 -3.62 -3.29 -14.72
CA ASN A 799 -3.42 -4.20 -13.59
C ASN A 799 -2.02 -4.00 -12.98
N ASN A 800 -1.00 -3.88 -13.84
CA ASN A 800 0.37 -3.55 -13.46
C ASN A 800 1.09 -2.98 -14.69
N LEU A 801 1.68 -1.78 -14.58
CA LEU A 801 2.60 -1.19 -15.56
C LEU A 801 3.96 -1.01 -14.88
N PHE A 802 4.89 -1.90 -15.19
CA PHE A 802 6.30 -1.73 -14.86
C PHE A 802 7.00 -0.96 -15.98
N PHE A 803 7.89 -0.03 -15.61
CA PHE A 803 8.83 0.55 -16.56
C PHE A 803 10.21 0.71 -15.93
N SER A 804 11.26 0.62 -16.74
CA SER A 804 12.63 0.91 -16.34
C SER A 804 13.40 1.55 -17.48
N ALA A 805 13.86 2.78 -17.29
CA ALA A 805 14.82 3.45 -18.15
C ALA A 805 16.18 3.41 -17.46
N THR A 806 17.08 2.56 -17.96
CA THR A 806 18.48 2.48 -17.52
C THR A 806 19.38 3.12 -18.57
N ASN A 807 20.45 3.74 -18.09
CA ASN A 807 21.51 4.29 -18.92
C ASN A 807 22.86 4.08 -18.24
N SER A 808 23.92 4.01 -19.03
CA SER A 808 25.29 4.15 -18.53
C SER A 808 26.08 4.99 -19.52
N MET A 809 26.53 6.17 -19.09
CA MET A 809 27.45 7.00 -19.87
C MET A 809 28.89 6.71 -19.49
N VAL A 810 29.82 6.92 -20.41
CA VAL A 810 31.26 6.84 -20.15
C VAL A 810 31.74 8.13 -19.47
N ASP A 811 32.36 8.01 -18.29
CA ASP A 811 33.15 9.09 -17.72
C ASP A 811 34.61 8.96 -18.17
N GLU A 812 35.03 9.82 -19.11
CA GLU A 812 36.41 9.90 -19.61
C GLU A 812 37.44 10.24 -18.50
N ALA A 813 37.05 10.94 -17.44
CA ALA A 813 37.96 11.41 -16.39
C ALA A 813 38.30 10.30 -15.39
N GLU A 814 37.31 9.47 -15.04
CA GLU A 814 37.47 8.34 -14.13
C GLU A 814 37.64 6.98 -14.84
N ASN A 815 37.44 6.96 -16.16
CA ASN A 815 37.55 5.78 -17.03
C ASN A 815 36.66 4.61 -16.57
N ARG A 816 35.38 4.93 -16.39
CA ARG A 816 34.33 4.01 -15.92
C ARG A 816 32.99 4.32 -16.58
N LEU A 817 32.01 3.45 -16.37
CA LEU A 817 30.61 3.76 -16.63
C LEU A 817 29.97 4.39 -15.39
N VAL A 818 29.14 5.41 -15.59
CA VAL A 818 28.30 6.03 -14.56
C VAL A 818 26.85 5.63 -14.83
N PRO A 819 26.27 4.70 -14.06
CA PRO A 819 24.92 4.23 -14.31
C PRO A 819 23.86 5.19 -13.77
N THR A 820 22.75 5.31 -14.50
CA THR A 820 21.55 6.05 -14.07
C THR A 820 20.32 5.20 -14.33
N ILE A 821 19.36 5.20 -13.40
CA ILE A 821 18.10 4.46 -13.50
C ILE A 821 16.91 5.35 -13.14
N VAL A 822 15.85 5.24 -13.94
CA VAL A 822 14.49 5.66 -13.60
C VAL A 822 13.58 4.46 -13.76
N GLN A 823 13.18 3.85 -12.65
CA GLN A 823 12.31 2.67 -12.65
C GLN A 823 11.01 3.02 -11.95
N GLY A 824 9.87 2.48 -12.40
CA GLY A 824 8.63 2.63 -11.68
C GLY A 824 7.64 1.52 -11.90
N ASN A 825 6.62 1.51 -11.04
CA ASN A 825 5.44 0.68 -11.19
C ASN A 825 4.19 1.56 -11.04
N LEU A 826 3.15 1.26 -11.81
CA LEU A 826 1.82 1.84 -11.71
C LEU A 826 0.79 0.71 -11.68
N VAL A 827 0.05 0.61 -10.58
CA VAL A 827 -1.18 -0.18 -10.47
C VAL A 827 -2.35 0.79 -10.49
N ARG A 828 -3.25 0.60 -11.45
CA ARG A 828 -4.48 1.39 -11.54
C ARG A 828 -5.55 0.61 -12.28
N ARG A 829 -6.24 -0.26 -11.55
CA ARG A 829 -7.11 -1.29 -12.14
C ARG A 829 -8.26 -0.75 -12.97
N VAL A 830 -8.81 0.38 -12.57
CA VAL A 830 -9.63 1.25 -13.43
C VAL A 830 -9.74 2.61 -12.75
N LYS A 831 -10.10 2.55 -11.46
CA LYS A 831 -10.79 3.64 -10.81
C LYS A 831 -10.18 4.04 -9.41
N ASP A 832 -10.35 3.32 -8.28
CA ASP A 832 -10.25 3.80 -6.85
C ASP A 832 -8.86 3.63 -6.26
N TYR A 833 -8.22 2.53 -6.63
CA TYR A 833 -6.90 2.20 -6.15
C TYR A 833 -5.90 2.70 -7.18
N PHE A 834 -5.11 3.65 -6.73
CA PHE A 834 -3.93 4.13 -7.42
C PHE A 834 -2.73 3.77 -6.55
N GLU A 835 -1.75 3.09 -7.11
CA GLU A 835 -0.43 2.95 -6.51
C GLU A 835 0.62 3.24 -7.58
N ALA A 836 1.45 4.24 -7.33
CA ALA A 836 2.62 4.53 -8.16
C ALA A 836 3.88 4.51 -7.29
N THR A 837 4.93 3.87 -7.78
CA THR A 837 6.27 3.99 -7.22
C THR A 837 7.23 4.42 -8.32
N VAL A 838 8.11 5.37 -8.04
CA VAL A 838 9.19 5.82 -8.92
C VAL A 838 10.49 5.84 -8.14
N ILE A 839 11.50 5.17 -8.67
CA ILE A 839 12.87 5.08 -8.20
C ILE A 839 13.73 5.88 -9.16
N PHE A 840 14.51 6.81 -8.64
CA PHE A 840 15.62 7.45 -9.34
C PHE A 840 16.93 7.03 -8.69
N GLY A 841 17.93 6.65 -9.47
CA GLY A 841 19.29 6.38 -8.99
C GLY A 841 20.33 6.95 -9.95
N TYR A 842 21.33 7.63 -9.39
CA TYR A 842 22.52 8.12 -10.08
C TYR A 842 23.76 7.53 -9.40
N ASP A 843 24.73 7.10 -10.20
CA ASP A 843 26.03 6.58 -9.80
C ASP A 843 25.98 5.43 -8.78
N TYR A 844 25.10 4.47 -9.04
CA TYR A 844 24.78 3.35 -8.15
C TYR A 844 25.46 2.04 -8.55
N ASP A 845 25.85 1.22 -7.58
CA ASP A 845 26.46 -0.09 -7.80
C ASP A 845 25.41 -1.21 -7.88
N TYR A 846 24.33 -1.11 -7.09
CA TYR A 846 23.30 -2.15 -6.98
C TYR A 846 21.96 -1.60 -6.45
N LEU A 847 20.89 -2.39 -6.62
CA LEU A 847 19.57 -2.12 -6.06
C LEU A 847 19.32 -2.97 -4.80
N VAL A 848 18.82 -2.38 -3.71
CA VAL A 848 18.34 -3.08 -2.51
C VAL A 848 16.93 -2.61 -2.20
N SER A 849 15.94 -3.51 -2.27
CA SER A 849 14.54 -3.20 -1.92
C SER A 849 14.04 -1.88 -2.52
N SER A 850 14.25 -1.70 -3.82
CA SER A 850 13.92 -0.49 -4.59
C SER A 850 14.75 0.77 -4.31
N VAL A 851 15.83 0.70 -3.51
CA VAL A 851 16.80 1.79 -3.33
C VAL A 851 18.07 1.52 -4.14
N ALA A 852 18.52 2.51 -4.92
CA ALA A 852 19.80 2.45 -5.63
C ALA A 852 20.95 2.90 -4.72
N ALA A 853 21.92 2.02 -4.49
CA ALA A 853 22.99 2.19 -3.51
C ALA A 853 24.37 1.86 -4.10
N GLY A 854 25.43 2.36 -3.47
CA GLY A 854 26.81 2.24 -3.93
C GLY A 854 27.78 3.09 -3.12
N GLU A 855 29.03 3.23 -3.56
CA GLU A 855 30.04 4.08 -2.88
C GLU A 855 29.71 5.58 -3.00
N ASP A 856 29.30 6.04 -4.19
CA ASP A 856 29.01 7.46 -4.51
C ASP A 856 27.54 7.72 -4.95
N ALA A 857 26.68 6.73 -4.75
CA ALA A 857 25.29 6.73 -5.20
C ALA A 857 24.43 7.87 -4.61
N GLN A 858 23.60 8.45 -5.45
CA GLN A 858 22.55 9.38 -5.05
C GLN A 858 21.20 8.92 -5.63
N SER A 859 20.27 8.56 -4.75
CA SER A 859 18.98 8.01 -5.14
C SER A 859 17.82 8.51 -4.30
N PHE A 860 16.63 8.47 -4.89
CA PHE A 860 15.39 8.65 -4.18
C PHE A 860 14.30 7.73 -4.72
N THR A 861 13.40 7.30 -3.86
CA THR A 861 12.22 6.51 -4.20
C THR A 861 10.99 7.22 -3.67
N VAL A 862 10.05 7.54 -4.56
CA VAL A 862 8.74 8.08 -4.21
C VAL A 862 7.71 6.98 -4.41
N GLY A 863 7.02 6.59 -3.34
CA GLY A 863 5.80 5.79 -3.41
C GLY A 863 4.59 6.68 -3.13
N TYR A 864 3.48 6.49 -3.82
CA TYR A 864 2.24 7.20 -3.58
C TYR A 864 1.05 6.30 -3.87
N SER A 865 0.21 6.11 -2.87
CA SER A 865 -1.00 5.29 -2.94
C SER A 865 -2.22 6.12 -2.54
N ILE A 866 -3.31 5.96 -3.29
CA ILE A 866 -4.62 6.52 -2.96
C ILE A 866 -5.60 5.36 -2.87
N THR A 867 -6.41 5.37 -1.81
CA THR A 867 -7.63 4.57 -1.70
C THR A 867 -8.79 5.52 -1.52
N TYR A 868 -9.72 5.52 -2.47
CA TYR A 868 -11.01 6.19 -2.35
C TYR A 868 -12.11 5.18 -2.03
N ASP A 869 -13.16 5.60 -1.32
CA ASP A 869 -14.36 4.83 -1.04
C ASP A 869 -15.61 5.65 -1.42
N GLU A 870 -16.28 5.22 -2.49
CA GLU A 870 -17.47 5.88 -3.03
C GLU A 870 -18.71 5.77 -2.13
N GLU A 871 -18.82 4.75 -1.25
CA GLU A 871 -19.98 4.61 -0.36
C GLU A 871 -19.95 5.61 0.79
N THR A 872 -18.76 5.88 1.32
CA THR A 872 -18.53 6.78 2.47
C THR A 872 -18.07 8.18 2.06
N GLY A 873 -17.52 8.35 0.85
CA GLY A 873 -16.84 9.57 0.40
C GLY A 873 -15.44 9.75 1.01
N PHE A 874 -14.92 8.71 1.66
CA PHE A 874 -13.65 8.71 2.37
C PHE A 874 -12.47 8.50 1.42
N ASN A 875 -11.41 9.28 1.64
CA ASN A 875 -10.15 9.20 0.91
C ASN A 875 -9.02 8.96 1.92
N ALA A 876 -8.16 7.99 1.63
CA ALA A 876 -6.89 7.79 2.29
C ALA A 876 -5.76 7.91 1.26
N GLU A 877 -4.89 8.89 1.45
CA GLU A 877 -3.68 9.08 0.66
C GLU A 877 -2.46 8.70 1.51
N ILE A 878 -1.56 7.89 0.96
CA ILE A 878 -0.32 7.47 1.61
C ILE A 878 0.85 7.80 0.67
N GLY A 879 1.74 8.69 1.11
CA GLY A 879 2.98 9.03 0.41
C GLY A 879 4.19 8.45 1.13
N THR A 880 5.21 8.05 0.38
CA THR A 880 6.53 7.72 0.91
C THR A 880 7.61 8.38 0.05
N LEU A 881 8.65 8.91 0.69
CA LEU A 881 9.88 9.36 0.05
C LEU A 881 11.04 8.74 0.82
N VAL A 882 11.86 7.93 0.17
CA VAL A 882 13.13 7.43 0.71
C VAL A 882 14.25 8.06 -0.09
N VAL A 883 15.22 8.68 0.56
CA VAL A 883 16.42 9.27 -0.07
C VAL A 883 17.64 8.58 0.51
N TYR A 884 18.51 8.09 -0.36
CA TYR A 884 19.81 7.51 0.00
C TYR A 884 20.92 8.25 -0.73
N ARG A 885 21.93 8.69 0.01
CA ARG A 885 23.11 9.34 -0.55
C ARG A 885 24.37 8.82 0.14
N SER A 886 25.36 8.40 -0.63
CA SER A 886 26.68 7.98 -0.15
C SER A 886 27.78 8.93 -0.67
N GLY A 887 29.03 8.70 -0.27
CA GLY A 887 30.16 9.61 -0.55
C GLY A 887 30.09 10.98 0.15
N VAL A 888 29.02 11.33 0.87
CA VAL A 888 28.76 12.71 1.29
C VAL A 888 29.62 13.13 2.49
N THR A 889 30.32 14.26 2.38
CA THR A 889 31.23 14.80 3.41
C THR A 889 30.62 15.92 4.26
N MET A 890 29.51 15.69 4.97
CA MET A 890 28.89 16.73 5.81
C MET A 890 29.43 16.80 7.25
N PHE A 891 29.83 15.67 7.85
CA PHE A 891 30.14 15.59 9.29
C PHE A 891 31.64 15.36 9.60
N GLY A 892 32.50 15.61 8.61
CA GLY A 892 33.97 15.50 8.73
C GLY A 892 34.56 14.18 8.25
N GLY A 893 33.75 13.28 7.70
CA GLY A 893 34.12 12.09 6.93
C GLY A 893 33.09 11.80 5.84
N ASN A 894 33.38 10.85 4.94
CA ASN A 894 32.39 10.36 3.97
C ASN A 894 31.44 9.39 4.67
N GLU A 895 30.14 9.62 4.51
CA GLU A 895 29.10 8.80 5.13
C GLU A 895 27.98 8.45 4.13
N SER A 896 27.31 7.33 4.40
CA SER A 896 26.03 6.98 3.76
C SER A 896 24.89 7.45 4.65
N ILE A 897 23.94 8.19 4.08
CA ILE A 897 22.84 8.81 4.82
C ILE A 897 21.52 8.38 4.17
N GLY A 898 20.60 7.92 5.01
CA GLY A 898 19.23 7.58 4.66
C GLY A 898 18.24 8.49 5.37
N LEU A 899 17.33 9.09 4.60
CA LEU A 899 16.17 9.84 5.08
C LEU A 899 14.92 9.17 4.53
N ALA A 900 13.91 8.96 5.37
CA ALA A 900 12.58 8.58 4.95
C ALA A 900 11.58 9.68 5.34
N SER A 901 10.56 9.86 4.52
CA SER A 901 9.38 10.65 4.84
C SER A 901 8.15 9.84 4.51
N THR A 902 7.19 9.76 5.44
CA THR A 902 5.90 9.11 5.19
C THR A 902 4.78 10.09 5.42
N SER A 903 3.85 10.15 4.49
CA SER A 903 2.61 10.93 4.52
C SER A 903 1.45 9.96 4.67
N ARG A 904 0.49 10.29 5.53
CA ARG A 904 -0.85 9.73 5.50
C ARG A 904 -1.83 10.86 5.72
N VAL A 905 -2.84 10.94 4.87
CA VAL A 905 -3.89 11.95 4.95
C VAL A 905 -5.23 11.26 4.74
N GLU A 906 -6.13 11.42 5.71
CA GLU A 906 -7.45 10.83 5.71
C GLU A 906 -8.52 11.92 5.78
N TYR A 907 -9.46 11.92 4.83
CA TYR A 907 -10.46 12.97 4.70
C TYR A 907 -11.75 12.52 3.99
N GLU A 908 -12.86 13.16 4.31
CA GLU A 908 -14.14 13.00 3.61
C GLU A 908 -14.42 14.24 2.75
N LEU A 909 -14.84 14.06 1.50
CA LEU A 909 -15.15 15.19 0.60
C LEU A 909 -16.40 15.96 1.07
N GLY A 910 -16.33 17.29 1.01
CA GLY A 910 -17.30 18.18 1.64
C GLY A 910 -17.24 19.63 1.14
N ASN A 911 -17.50 20.60 2.02
CA ASN A 911 -17.63 22.01 1.64
C ASN A 911 -16.98 23.00 2.63
N ASP A 912 -16.26 22.53 3.64
CA ASP A 912 -15.94 23.33 4.83
C ASP A 912 -14.49 23.85 4.87
N ALA A 913 -13.51 23.06 4.41
CA ALA A 913 -12.10 23.41 4.32
C ALA A 913 -11.46 22.79 3.05
N PRO A 914 -10.34 23.31 2.50
CA PRO A 914 -9.64 22.64 1.39
C PRO A 914 -8.97 21.32 1.84
N SER A 915 -8.84 20.35 0.93
CA SER A 915 -8.12 19.10 1.23
C SER A 915 -6.62 19.32 1.41
N CYS A 916 -6.03 18.56 2.33
CA CYS A 916 -4.58 18.49 2.55
C CYS A 916 -3.90 17.36 1.76
N GLY A 917 -4.67 16.45 1.14
CA GLY A 917 -4.15 15.48 0.20
C GLY A 917 -3.63 16.12 -1.10
N ALA A 918 -2.80 15.40 -1.84
CA ALA A 918 -2.34 15.81 -3.16
C ALA A 918 -3.35 15.50 -4.27
N TYR A 919 -4.23 14.50 -4.10
CA TYR A 919 -5.18 14.08 -5.14
C TYR A 919 -6.36 15.05 -5.29
N ASN A 920 -7.10 15.31 -4.21
CA ASN A 920 -8.26 16.20 -4.21
C ASN A 920 -7.94 17.60 -3.65
N ARG A 921 -6.70 18.09 -3.83
CA ARG A 921 -6.21 19.35 -3.22
C ARG A 921 -7.02 20.60 -3.60
N ASP A 922 -7.61 20.61 -4.78
CA ASP A 922 -8.49 21.67 -5.28
C ASP A 922 -9.95 21.53 -4.78
N GLU A 923 -10.28 20.45 -4.07
CA GLU A 923 -11.61 20.18 -3.52
C GLU A 923 -11.69 20.52 -2.03
N ASN A 924 -12.93 20.68 -1.55
CA ASN A 924 -13.20 20.89 -0.12
C ASN A 924 -13.51 19.55 0.56
N VAL A 925 -13.23 19.48 1.86
CA VAL A 925 -13.50 18.38 2.79
C VAL A 925 -14.50 18.82 3.85
N SER A 926 -15.19 17.86 4.47
CA SER A 926 -16.04 18.07 5.66
C SER A 926 -15.29 17.84 6.97
N THR A 927 -14.27 16.98 6.93
CA THR A 927 -13.63 16.32 8.06
C THR A 927 -12.28 15.77 7.57
N GLY A 928 -11.24 15.86 8.40
CA GLY A 928 -9.91 15.32 8.10
C GLY A 928 -8.85 15.81 9.08
N ASP A 929 -7.83 15.00 9.34
CA ASP A 929 -6.63 15.42 10.07
C ASP A 929 -5.59 15.94 9.08
N CYS A 930 -5.50 17.27 8.99
CA CYS A 930 -4.56 17.98 8.12
C CYS A 930 -3.36 18.54 8.91
N GLU A 931 -3.09 18.05 10.13
CA GLU A 931 -2.11 18.69 10.99
C GLU A 931 -0.65 18.40 10.61
N ALA A 932 -0.36 17.24 10.02
CA ALA A 932 0.95 16.93 9.46
C ALA A 932 0.78 16.36 8.05
N VAL A 933 1.46 16.96 7.07
CA VAL A 933 1.45 16.47 5.69
C VAL A 933 2.42 15.30 5.53
N ALA A 934 3.48 15.24 6.32
CA ALA A 934 4.36 14.08 6.42
C ALA A 934 5.14 14.04 7.75
N TYR A 935 5.65 12.85 8.07
CA TYR A 935 6.53 12.53 9.18
C TYR A 935 7.92 12.21 8.62
N LEU A 936 8.98 12.71 9.26
CA LEU A 936 10.36 12.62 8.79
C LEU A 936 11.22 11.78 9.72
N THR A 937 11.79 10.72 9.14
CA THR A 937 12.59 9.70 9.82
C THR A 937 14.02 9.74 9.29
N TYR A 938 14.96 10.16 10.14
CA TYR A 938 16.39 10.23 9.80
C TYR A 938 17.11 9.05 10.46
N ARG A 939 17.90 8.29 9.67
CA ARG A 939 18.61 7.08 10.15
C ARG A 939 17.73 6.04 10.88
N GLY A 940 16.45 5.96 10.51
CA GLY A 940 15.48 5.02 11.11
C GLY A 940 14.70 5.58 12.31
N THR A 941 14.92 6.83 12.68
CA THR A 941 14.31 7.45 13.86
C THR A 941 13.45 8.67 13.49
N LEU A 942 12.22 8.74 14.01
CA LEU A 942 11.28 9.86 13.78
C LEU A 942 11.79 11.15 14.47
N MET A 943 12.03 12.20 13.69
CA MET A 943 12.76 13.41 14.11
C MET A 943 12.03 14.73 13.84
N ALA A 944 11.08 14.74 12.90
CA ALA A 944 10.37 15.96 12.50
C ALA A 944 9.02 15.67 11.83
N THR A 945 8.18 16.70 11.71
CA THR A 945 6.99 16.71 10.85
C THR A 945 7.06 17.82 9.81
N ILE A 946 6.48 17.58 8.63
CA ILE A 946 6.27 18.57 7.58
C ILE A 946 4.84 19.10 7.72
N ARG A 947 4.69 20.41 7.82
CA ARG A 947 3.40 21.10 7.92
C ARG A 947 3.28 22.17 6.86
N GLU A 948 2.10 22.30 6.27
CA GLU A 948 1.76 23.47 5.45
C GLU A 948 1.19 24.56 6.36
N GLU A 949 1.96 25.62 6.62
CA GLU A 949 1.52 26.71 7.50
C GLU A 949 0.78 27.83 6.77
N ARG A 950 0.97 27.90 5.45
CA ARG A 950 0.30 28.79 4.50
C ARG A 950 0.28 28.10 3.15
N GLU A 951 -0.67 28.46 2.30
CA GLU A 951 -0.78 27.99 0.91
C GLU A 951 0.60 27.98 0.20
N GLY A 952 1.12 26.78 -0.07
CA GLY A 952 2.41 26.54 -0.72
C GLY A 952 3.68 26.68 0.14
N VAL A 953 3.56 26.97 1.45
CA VAL A 953 4.69 27.16 2.37
C VAL A 953 4.78 25.98 3.34
N TYR A 954 5.73 25.10 3.09
CA TYR A 954 5.98 23.90 3.88
C TYR A 954 7.13 24.13 4.87
N ILE A 955 6.88 23.86 6.14
CA ILE A 955 7.83 23.97 7.23
C ILE A 955 8.12 22.58 7.78
N VAL A 956 9.40 22.20 7.81
CA VAL A 956 9.89 21.08 8.62
C VAL A 956 10.03 21.58 10.04
N ARG A 957 9.36 20.94 10.99
CA ARG A 957 9.47 21.23 12.42
C ARG A 957 10.03 20.01 13.16
N PHE A 958 11.10 20.22 13.91
CA PHE A 958 11.85 19.15 14.59
C PHE A 958 11.36 18.92 16.02
N VAL A 959 11.63 17.74 16.57
CA VAL A 959 11.29 17.36 17.97
C VAL A 959 11.89 18.27 19.06
N ASP A 960 12.88 19.11 18.72
CA ASP A 960 13.46 20.12 19.61
C ASP A 960 12.75 21.50 19.55
N GLY A 961 11.68 21.60 18.76
CA GLY A 961 10.91 22.84 18.54
C GLY A 961 11.51 23.81 17.52
N THR A 962 12.66 23.50 16.92
CA THR A 962 13.23 24.28 15.82
C THR A 962 12.59 23.93 14.47
N TRP A 963 12.89 24.70 13.43
CA TRP A 963 12.28 24.52 12.11
C TRP A 963 13.18 24.96 10.95
N THR A 964 12.95 24.40 9.77
CA THR A 964 13.47 24.88 8.47
C THR A 964 12.35 24.94 7.43
N MET A 965 12.53 25.67 6.33
CA MET A 965 11.53 25.89 5.27
C MET A 965 11.92 25.12 4.00
N LEU A 966 10.96 24.43 3.40
CA LEU A 966 11.15 23.74 2.12
C LEU A 966 10.73 24.65 0.95
N GLY A 967 11.39 24.49 -0.19
CA GLY A 967 10.92 25.04 -1.47
C GLY A 967 11.23 26.51 -1.78
N GLU A 968 11.46 27.39 -0.80
CA GLU A 968 11.89 28.79 -1.05
C GLU A 968 13.07 29.26 -0.18
N GLY A 969 14.03 29.90 -0.85
CA GLY A 969 15.11 30.74 -0.32
C GLY A 969 15.52 31.79 -1.35
#